data_AF-A0A1J1E2X7-F1
#
_entry.id   AF-A0A1J1E2X7-F1
#
_cell.length_a   1.000
_cell.length_b   1.000
_cell.length_c   1.000
_cell.angle_alpha   90.00
_cell.angle_beta   90.00
_cell.angle_gamma   90.00
#
_symmetry.space_group_name_H-M   'P 1'
#
loop_
_entity.id
_entity.type
_entity.pdbx_description
1 polymer ?
#
loop_
_entity_poly.entity_id
_entity_poly.type
_entity_poly.pdbx_seq_one_letter_code
_entity_poly.pdbx_strand_id
1 'polypeptide(L)'
;MKTFSFVKSIIFSFVLLSVFIFSCEKNKVYDNNLGIVAGVESISLIDSENPEKGLGSDITCEIDTAEYTVSLTVAHSAILTGLKFDIKLSEGYSISPSSGEEVDFELVEKPSGESTEEASETPSEESSSKRYKKVFTVTKGDKSQEYTVYITKESAPKLTEFKISANESKGIKSEVTALITDATDTATGKILLKIPYTGTAINLTELAVAATIPDNHTLDPVAGIISEDINGKEFTLKTALGSKRVYTVDVVKGPYISAFKFETNPAEGTANTGIISEVIGNIDHTAGTVKLIVPSGVTLPSLTPTITVGENTKSEFTHSAQTNFSSNVQYTVTSSNSSATDFTKVYTVTATQNAEPRIQSFAFDTTKSGNGNKNLGTPVVEIKHNSTGSEGEIILKVPHDADLTGLTPTVTASTPSGIQVYKGESSTDDANTSSNDFSNSHDGSVKYSAVGTAGGRKVYSVKVYKEPKISAFKFESSNNSDGAFPSSITKYDGSVSGNNITITVANIVNVTSLKASITGSNIASDYVTSELNFTTGSGGNTLTLDVPNQYLPGYTKTYTVTLTKEAAPKLGSFKIPATTGKGIKDEVTADLTHEEGSDAGIIKLKFDHKEAGRNTDIVLTGLTPTIGVPAGCSIDSPSSQVVSGDISSARFTLTTALGSKRVYTVTAVKGPFIRTFKFGTSNTGISSDSAASIDHNTGAITITVPSAVARNSSENKVTLTPTIEFGGDDATTASSSPASGVPQEFTSGEAVQYIVTGKEGMQKTYQVTVTRTPSTEAVIKSFEIESGHSGNISETGTGDKGRIVVPVTSVPGSSVTPSITKSEYATVTPANAQTFSYDTPKEYTVRAEDTSTAAKIYDVYIYDSTKVLTADKLKITDSSTSGASTDITPDSKNINANTRVISITVPAGTSLTDLTLSLDSSSSYTLAPTDGQDFSAGKEVKYKLTETSSSTVVGHYWVKIEVSGSAS
;
A
#
# COMPACT_ATOMS: atom_id res chain seq x y z
N MET A 1 1.00 51.20 102.19
CA MET A 1 1.86 51.84 103.21
C MET A 1 1.91 53.33 102.87
N LYS A 2 1.43 54.21 103.78
CA LYS A 2 1.43 55.70 103.77
C LYS A 2 0.58 56.41 102.67
N THR A 3 -0.28 57.41 102.90
CA THR A 3 -0.91 58.11 104.06
C THR A 3 -1.93 59.14 103.48
N PHE A 4 -3.06 59.37 104.19
CA PHE A 4 -3.97 60.56 104.31
C PHE A 4 -4.20 61.55 103.12
N SER A 5 -5.41 62.08 102.85
CA SER A 5 -6.22 62.96 103.72
C SER A 5 -7.63 63.26 103.16
N PHE A 6 -8.59 63.46 104.06
CA PHE A 6 -9.91 64.09 103.86
C PHE A 6 -9.78 65.60 103.55
N VAL A 7 -10.64 66.16 102.69
CA VAL A 7 -11.10 67.57 102.74
C VAL A 7 -12.53 67.71 102.17
N LYS A 8 -13.45 68.25 102.98
CA LYS A 8 -14.75 68.83 102.60
C LYS A 8 -14.52 70.16 101.86
N SER A 9 -15.27 70.44 100.79
CA SER A 9 -15.48 71.79 100.26
C SER A 9 -16.88 71.82 99.65
N ILE A 10 -17.91 72.37 100.31
CA ILE A 10 -18.30 73.79 100.28
C ILE A 10 -17.97 74.42 98.93
N ILE A 11 -18.97 74.54 98.06
CA ILE A 11 -19.01 75.57 97.03
C ILE A 11 -20.26 76.39 97.31
N PHE A 12 -19.97 77.64 97.66
CA PHE A 12 -20.89 78.74 97.92
C PHE A 12 -21.87 78.91 96.77
N SER A 13 -23.16 78.87 97.11
CA SER A 13 -24.24 79.47 96.33
C SER A 13 -24.03 80.99 96.31
N PHE A 14 -23.24 81.49 95.37
CA PHE A 14 -23.28 82.88 94.97
C PHE A 14 -24.52 83.08 94.10
N VAL A 15 -25.65 83.35 94.75
CA VAL A 15 -26.72 84.13 94.12
C VAL A 15 -26.13 85.53 93.96
N LEU A 16 -25.41 85.75 92.86
CA LEU A 16 -25.12 87.10 92.41
C LEU A 16 -26.48 87.66 92.00
N LEU A 17 -27.09 88.37 92.94
CA LEU A 17 -28.25 89.22 92.71
C LEU A 17 -27.77 90.44 91.89
N SER A 18 -27.28 90.17 90.67
CA SER A 18 -27.08 91.18 89.64
C SER A 18 -28.45 91.40 89.02
N VAL A 19 -29.23 92.28 89.64
CA VAL A 19 -30.45 92.83 89.04
C VAL A 19 -30.01 93.66 87.85
N PHE A 20 -29.86 93.02 86.69
CA PHE A 20 -29.76 93.71 85.41
C PHE A 20 -31.17 94.22 85.09
N ILE A 21 -31.41 95.48 85.42
CA ILE A 21 -32.67 96.15 85.11
C ILE A 21 -32.61 96.54 83.64
N PHE A 22 -33.20 95.74 82.75
CA PHE A 22 -33.32 96.05 81.32
C PHE A 22 -34.47 97.01 81.10
N SER A 23 -34.23 98.27 81.40
CA SER A 23 -35.19 99.37 81.29
C SER A 23 -35.08 100.00 79.91
N CYS A 24 -36.14 99.94 79.10
CA CYS A 24 -36.19 100.70 77.85
C CYS A 24 -36.47 102.20 78.17
N GLU A 25 -35.53 103.13 77.99
CA GLU A 25 -35.72 104.58 78.32
C GLU A 25 -36.11 105.46 77.12
N LYS A 26 -36.99 106.44 77.34
CA LYS A 26 -37.48 107.39 76.33
C LYS A 26 -36.41 108.42 75.90
N ASN A 27 -36.06 108.46 74.61
CA ASN A 27 -35.09 109.40 74.03
C ASN A 27 -35.75 110.34 72.97
N LYS A 28 -36.31 111.49 73.40
CA LYS A 28 -36.54 112.79 72.67
C LYS A 28 -37.78 113.55 73.23
N VAL A 29 -37.63 114.87 73.47
CA VAL A 29 -38.71 115.80 73.88
C VAL A 29 -39.05 116.73 72.70
N TYR A 30 -40.33 116.82 72.32
CA TYR A 30 -40.87 117.83 71.38
C TYR A 30 -41.93 118.68 72.10
N ASP A 31 -41.94 120.00 71.87
CA ASP A 31 -42.78 120.99 72.57
C ASP A 31 -43.88 121.60 71.66
N ASN A 32 -45.05 121.89 72.26
CA ASN A 32 -46.24 122.65 71.80
C ASN A 32 -47.09 122.08 70.63
N ASN A 33 -48.42 121.82 70.72
CA ASN A 33 -49.49 122.61 71.37
C ASN A 33 -50.85 121.83 71.45
N LEU A 34 -50.94 120.70 72.18
CA LEU A 34 -52.23 119.98 72.43
C LEU A 34 -52.36 119.27 73.80
N GLY A 35 -51.50 119.53 74.78
CA GLY A 35 -51.73 119.13 76.19
C GLY A 35 -51.91 117.64 76.50
N ILE A 36 -51.15 116.74 75.86
CA ILE A 36 -50.57 115.49 76.42
C ILE A 36 -49.31 115.20 75.59
N VAL A 37 -48.16 115.02 76.24
CA VAL A 37 -46.93 114.47 75.66
C VAL A 37 -46.50 113.28 76.52
N ALA A 38 -46.67 112.08 75.94
CA ALA A 38 -46.18 110.73 76.29
C ALA A 38 -45.78 110.44 77.75
N GLY A 39 -46.61 109.65 78.43
CA GLY A 39 -46.50 109.31 79.84
C GLY A 39 -45.75 108.04 80.22
N VAL A 40 -45.15 107.26 79.31
CA VAL A 40 -44.31 106.08 79.66
C VAL A 40 -42.84 106.43 79.51
N GLU A 41 -42.07 106.27 80.58
CA GLU A 41 -40.62 106.53 80.64
C GLU A 41 -39.81 105.28 80.42
N SER A 42 -40.25 104.16 81.00
CA SER A 42 -39.68 102.86 80.70
C SER A 42 -40.64 101.69 80.84
N ILE A 43 -40.33 100.61 80.13
CA ILE A 43 -40.94 99.29 80.28
C ILE A 43 -39.83 98.25 80.33
N SER A 44 -39.95 97.30 81.24
CA SER A 44 -39.01 96.20 81.40
C SER A 44 -39.73 94.90 81.71
N LEU A 45 -39.20 93.80 81.17
CA LEU A 45 -39.66 92.45 81.45
C LEU A 45 -38.49 91.71 82.11
N ILE A 46 -38.53 91.60 83.44
CA ILE A 46 -37.40 91.08 84.23
C ILE A 46 -37.78 89.70 84.76
N ASP A 47 -36.91 88.71 84.56
CA ASP A 47 -37.13 87.32 84.98
C ASP A 47 -37.34 87.19 86.50
N SER A 48 -36.72 88.05 87.33
CA SER A 48 -36.92 88.05 88.78
C SER A 48 -38.35 88.39 89.20
N GLU A 49 -39.06 89.19 88.39
CA GLU A 49 -40.48 89.49 88.61
C GLU A 49 -41.41 88.49 87.88
N ASN A 50 -40.83 87.66 87.02
CA ASN A 50 -41.47 86.63 86.22
C ASN A 50 -40.83 85.25 86.47
N PRO A 51 -40.68 84.81 87.74
CA PRO A 51 -39.96 83.59 88.03
C PRO A 51 -40.62 82.40 87.32
N GLU A 52 -39.78 81.45 86.92
CA GLU A 52 -40.20 80.20 86.24
C GLU A 52 -40.82 80.38 84.85
N LYS A 53 -40.84 81.59 84.29
CA LYS A 53 -41.36 81.83 82.93
C LYS A 53 -40.36 81.52 81.82
N GLY A 54 -39.09 81.31 82.16
CA GLY A 54 -38.07 80.82 81.22
C GLY A 54 -37.89 81.76 80.03
N LEU A 55 -37.86 83.07 80.29
CA LEU A 55 -37.90 84.12 79.26
C LEU A 55 -36.57 84.25 78.50
N GLY A 56 -35.47 83.82 79.11
CA GLY A 56 -34.10 84.01 78.62
C GLY A 56 -33.40 85.16 79.34
N SER A 57 -32.07 85.14 79.39
CA SER A 57 -31.26 86.12 80.12
C SER A 57 -31.01 87.42 79.34
N ASP A 58 -31.11 87.38 78.01
CA ASP A 58 -30.73 88.48 77.10
C ASP A 58 -31.93 88.91 76.23
N ILE A 59 -33.06 89.23 76.88
CA ILE A 59 -34.27 89.68 76.18
C ILE A 59 -33.99 91.05 75.54
N THR A 60 -34.03 91.13 74.22
CA THR A 60 -33.95 92.40 73.50
C THR A 60 -35.28 93.13 73.60
N CYS A 61 -35.28 94.42 73.95
CA CYS A 61 -36.47 95.29 74.03
C CYS A 61 -36.26 96.52 73.12
N GLU A 62 -37.22 96.80 72.26
CA GLU A 62 -37.21 97.98 71.39
C GLU A 62 -38.55 98.73 71.52
N ILE A 63 -38.53 100.04 71.80
CA ILE A 63 -39.73 100.90 71.86
C ILE A 63 -39.78 101.78 70.61
N ASP A 64 -40.88 101.69 69.86
CA ASP A 64 -41.24 102.63 68.82
C ASP A 64 -42.26 103.64 69.36
N THR A 65 -41.80 104.86 69.63
CA THR A 65 -42.65 105.94 70.19
C THR A 65 -43.54 106.62 69.16
N ALA A 66 -43.30 106.44 67.85
CA ALA A 66 -44.14 107.02 66.81
C ALA A 66 -45.40 106.19 66.61
N GLU A 67 -45.25 104.85 66.62
CA GLU A 67 -46.34 103.88 66.46
C GLU A 67 -46.91 103.39 67.80
N TYR A 68 -46.32 103.83 68.91
CA TYR A 68 -46.69 103.39 70.27
C TYR A 68 -46.59 101.86 70.43
N THR A 69 -45.49 101.25 69.98
CA THR A 69 -45.27 99.81 70.12
C THR A 69 -43.98 99.47 70.86
N VAL A 70 -43.92 98.28 71.46
CA VAL A 70 -42.74 97.72 72.13
C VAL A 70 -42.54 96.30 71.62
N SER A 71 -41.33 95.86 71.28
CA SER A 71 -41.08 94.49 70.79
C SER A 71 -40.00 93.80 71.61
N LEU A 72 -40.25 92.54 72.01
CA LEU A 72 -39.34 91.68 72.77
C LEU A 72 -39.12 90.32 72.08
N THR A 73 -37.95 89.71 72.26
CA THR A 73 -37.68 88.32 71.84
C THR A 73 -37.27 87.45 73.03
N VAL A 74 -37.87 86.26 73.15
CA VAL A 74 -37.67 85.33 74.27
C VAL A 74 -37.35 83.92 73.77
N ALA A 75 -36.86 83.06 74.67
CA ALA A 75 -36.57 81.66 74.37
C ALA A 75 -37.81 80.90 73.83
N HIS A 76 -37.58 79.87 73.00
CA HIS A 76 -38.64 79.02 72.40
C HIS A 76 -39.60 78.47 73.46
N SER A 77 -39.04 78.07 74.60
CA SER A 77 -39.76 77.49 75.73
C SER A 77 -40.42 78.51 76.67
N ALA A 78 -40.29 79.82 76.42
CA ALA A 78 -40.79 80.86 77.32
C ALA A 78 -42.31 80.77 77.54
N ILE A 79 -42.77 81.02 78.77
CA ILE A 79 -44.18 81.01 79.15
C ILE A 79 -44.69 82.46 79.12
N LEU A 80 -45.67 82.76 78.27
CA LEU A 80 -46.14 84.13 77.99
C LEU A 80 -47.43 84.53 78.71
N THR A 81 -47.87 83.71 79.67
CA THR A 81 -49.04 83.98 80.50
C THR A 81 -48.63 84.48 81.89
N GLY A 82 -49.39 85.43 82.43
CA GLY A 82 -49.21 86.05 83.74
C GLY A 82 -47.91 86.83 83.86
N LEU A 83 -47.48 87.49 82.78
CA LEU A 83 -46.24 88.27 82.77
C LEU A 83 -46.44 89.60 83.50
N LYS A 84 -45.50 89.97 84.36
CA LYS A 84 -45.45 91.27 85.04
C LYS A 84 -44.45 92.17 84.36
N PHE A 85 -44.88 93.39 84.04
CA PHE A 85 -44.03 94.42 83.47
C PHE A 85 -43.80 95.51 84.52
N ASP A 86 -42.53 95.87 84.73
CA ASP A 86 -42.18 97.08 85.47
C ASP A 86 -42.16 98.24 84.48
N ILE A 87 -43.19 99.10 84.59
CA ILE A 87 -43.45 100.26 83.75
C ILE A 87 -43.36 101.54 84.60
N LYS A 88 -42.44 102.44 84.24
CA LYS A 88 -42.33 103.77 84.84
C LYS A 88 -43.05 104.80 83.98
N LEU A 89 -43.82 105.68 84.62
CA LEU A 89 -44.59 106.74 83.97
C LEU A 89 -44.13 108.14 84.39
N SER A 90 -44.31 109.12 83.50
CA SER A 90 -44.07 110.54 83.82
C SER A 90 -45.12 111.09 84.78
N GLU A 91 -44.78 112.17 85.50
CA GLU A 91 -45.62 112.72 86.58
C GLU A 91 -47.03 113.14 86.10
N GLY A 92 -48.04 112.67 86.84
CA GLY A 92 -49.46 112.89 86.56
C GLY A 92 -50.09 111.96 85.52
N TYR A 93 -49.40 110.90 85.09
CA TYR A 93 -49.96 109.85 84.23
C TYR A 93 -50.29 108.57 85.01
N SER A 94 -51.23 107.78 84.49
CA SER A 94 -51.58 106.43 84.97
C SER A 94 -51.59 105.45 83.78
N ILE A 95 -51.36 104.17 84.01
CA ILE A 95 -51.40 103.11 82.97
C ILE A 95 -52.32 101.98 83.41
N SER A 96 -53.04 101.39 82.45
CA SER A 96 -53.88 100.22 82.63
C SER A 96 -53.58 99.18 81.54
N PRO A 97 -53.27 97.91 81.86
CA PRO A 97 -53.02 97.36 83.19
C PRO A 97 -51.92 98.12 83.94
N SER A 98 -51.98 98.10 85.27
CA SER A 98 -51.02 98.85 86.10
C SER A 98 -49.62 98.23 86.01
N SER A 99 -48.58 99.03 86.22
CA SER A 99 -47.22 98.49 86.40
C SER A 99 -47.20 97.43 87.50
N GLY A 100 -46.56 96.29 87.25
CA GLY A 100 -46.51 95.12 88.13
C GLY A 100 -47.73 94.19 88.09
N GLU A 101 -48.77 94.52 87.30
CA GLU A 101 -49.94 93.66 87.13
C GLU A 101 -49.66 92.50 86.17
N GLU A 102 -50.28 91.34 86.42
CA GLU A 102 -50.15 90.17 85.55
C GLU A 102 -50.90 90.37 84.25
N VAL A 103 -50.19 90.20 83.14
CA VAL A 103 -50.74 90.29 81.79
C VAL A 103 -50.44 89.05 80.98
N ASP A 104 -51.47 88.56 80.30
CA ASP A 104 -51.36 87.52 79.28
C ASP A 104 -51.18 88.15 77.91
N PHE A 105 -50.28 87.56 77.11
CA PHE A 105 -50.06 87.92 75.72
C PHE A 105 -50.84 86.98 74.81
N GLU A 106 -51.59 87.57 73.88
CA GLU A 106 -52.37 86.82 72.91
C GLU A 106 -51.55 86.60 71.64
N LEU A 107 -51.63 85.40 71.05
CA LEU A 107 -50.92 85.10 69.80
C LEU A 107 -51.39 86.06 68.70
N VAL A 108 -50.44 86.72 68.05
CA VAL A 108 -50.70 87.54 66.86
C VAL A 108 -50.69 86.59 65.68
N GLU A 109 -51.88 86.15 65.29
CA GLU A 109 -52.06 85.61 63.96
C GLU A 109 -51.95 86.79 62.97
N LYS A 110 -51.06 86.66 61.97
CA LYS A 110 -50.64 87.70 61.02
C LYS A 110 -51.81 88.60 60.56
N PRO A 111 -51.65 89.94 60.43
CA PRO A 111 -52.56 90.72 59.61
C PRO A 111 -52.54 90.18 58.17
N SER A 112 -53.69 89.75 57.68
CA SER A 112 -53.89 89.40 56.27
C SER A 112 -54.11 90.68 55.46
N GLY A 113 -53.26 90.91 54.46
CA GLY A 113 -53.31 92.04 53.52
C GLY A 113 -51.98 92.78 53.58
N GLU A 114 -51.10 92.73 52.59
CA GLU A 114 -51.37 92.87 51.17
C GLU A 114 -50.39 92.01 50.35
N SER A 115 -50.95 91.47 49.27
CA SER A 115 -50.30 90.67 48.25
C SER A 115 -49.34 91.49 47.40
N THR A 116 -48.15 90.95 47.15
CA THR A 116 -47.48 91.07 45.84
C THR A 116 -47.19 89.67 45.33
N GLU A 117 -47.67 89.38 44.13
CA GLU A 117 -47.40 88.15 43.39
C GLU A 117 -45.89 88.00 43.12
N GLU A 118 -45.31 86.91 43.64
CA GLU A 118 -44.22 86.18 42.98
C GLU A 118 -44.61 84.69 42.96
N ALA A 119 -44.54 84.08 41.78
CA ALA A 119 -44.85 82.67 41.59
C ALA A 119 -43.56 81.83 41.68
N SER A 120 -43.45 81.16 42.83
CA SER A 120 -42.96 79.80 43.02
C SER A 120 -41.44 79.56 43.09
N GLU A 121 -40.84 80.05 44.18
CA GLU A 121 -39.90 79.25 44.96
C GLU A 121 -40.66 78.14 45.74
N THR A 122 -40.00 77.00 45.95
CA THR A 122 -40.42 76.02 46.97
C THR A 122 -40.02 76.54 48.35
N PRO A 123 -40.85 76.29 49.36
CA PRO A 123 -41.10 77.25 50.43
C PRO A 123 -39.98 77.20 51.45
N SER A 124 -39.43 78.37 51.80
CA SER A 124 -38.75 78.54 53.09
C SER A 124 -39.80 78.46 54.19
N GLU A 125 -40.18 77.22 54.51
CA GLU A 125 -40.98 76.89 55.67
C GLU A 125 -40.29 77.43 56.92
N GLU A 126 -41.07 78.21 57.66
CA GLU A 126 -40.98 78.28 59.11
C GLU A 126 -39.73 78.97 59.66
N SER A 127 -39.62 80.28 59.43
CA SER A 127 -39.43 81.13 60.61
C SER A 127 -40.71 81.02 61.46
N SER A 128 -40.80 79.93 62.23
CA SER A 128 -41.87 79.58 63.17
C SER A 128 -41.87 80.48 64.40
N SER A 129 -41.29 81.68 64.29
CA SER A 129 -41.23 82.64 65.36
C SER A 129 -42.63 83.17 65.63
N LYS A 130 -43.32 82.50 66.56
CA LYS A 130 -44.66 82.86 67.03
C LYS A 130 -44.54 84.23 67.73
N ARG A 131 -45.28 85.23 67.25
CA ARG A 131 -45.35 86.58 67.82
C ARG A 131 -46.66 86.76 68.59
N TYR A 132 -46.62 87.41 69.74
CA TYR A 132 -47.73 87.58 70.67
C TYR A 132 -47.87 89.07 71.04
N LYS A 133 -49.05 89.58 71.43
CA LYS A 133 -49.27 90.99 71.77
C LYS A 133 -50.09 91.25 73.04
N LYS A 134 -49.90 92.42 73.65
CA LYS A 134 -50.74 92.99 74.72
C LYS A 134 -50.81 94.51 74.61
N VAL A 135 -51.99 95.09 74.82
CA VAL A 135 -52.20 96.56 74.79
C VAL A 135 -52.23 97.11 76.22
N PHE A 136 -51.55 98.24 76.44
CA PHE A 136 -51.53 99.03 77.67
C PHE A 136 -52.02 100.46 77.37
N THR A 137 -53.00 100.97 78.11
CA THR A 137 -53.59 102.29 77.94
C THR A 137 -53.05 103.28 78.98
N VAL A 138 -52.47 104.39 78.52
CA VAL A 138 -51.87 105.44 79.34
C VAL A 138 -52.79 106.66 79.38
N THR A 139 -53.06 107.23 80.55
CA THR A 139 -54.12 108.24 80.78
C THR A 139 -53.61 109.41 81.63
N LYS A 140 -54.00 110.68 81.29
CA LYS A 140 -53.74 111.89 82.10
C LYS A 140 -54.89 112.89 82.00
N GLY A 141 -55.59 113.14 83.10
CA GLY A 141 -56.86 113.88 83.07
C GLY A 141 -57.87 113.18 82.17
N ASP A 142 -58.53 113.93 81.27
CA ASP A 142 -59.59 113.41 80.39
C ASP A 142 -59.08 112.81 79.06
N LYS A 143 -57.77 112.58 78.90
CA LYS A 143 -57.16 112.11 77.65
C LYS A 143 -56.38 110.80 77.85
N SER A 144 -56.41 109.89 76.87
CA SER A 144 -55.79 108.56 76.87
C SER A 144 -55.03 108.22 75.57
N GLN A 145 -54.02 107.34 75.63
CA GLN A 145 -53.24 106.80 74.51
C GLN A 145 -52.87 105.32 74.75
N GLU A 146 -53.03 104.45 73.75
CA GLU A 146 -52.67 103.03 73.83
C GLU A 146 -51.25 102.74 73.34
N TYR A 147 -50.57 101.77 73.99
CA TYR A 147 -49.27 101.20 73.62
C TYR A 147 -49.40 99.67 73.45
N THR A 148 -48.89 99.11 72.35
CA THR A 148 -48.93 97.65 72.11
C THR A 148 -47.55 97.02 72.29
N VAL A 149 -47.42 96.07 73.23
CA VAL A 149 -46.22 95.26 73.43
C VAL A 149 -46.33 93.97 72.63
N TYR A 150 -45.28 93.60 71.90
CA TYR A 150 -45.13 92.36 71.14
C TYR A 150 -44.02 91.49 71.74
N ILE A 151 -44.22 90.16 71.80
CA ILE A 151 -43.20 89.18 72.19
C ILE A 151 -43.05 88.13 71.10
N THR A 152 -41.81 87.83 70.68
CA THR A 152 -41.49 86.81 69.66
C THR A 152 -40.69 85.66 70.28
N LYS A 153 -41.03 84.40 70.00
CA LYS A 153 -40.25 83.21 70.43
C LYS A 153 -39.23 82.78 69.37
N GLU A 154 -38.03 82.36 69.77
CA GLU A 154 -37.06 81.73 68.84
C GLU A 154 -37.48 80.29 68.43
N SER A 155 -36.92 79.77 67.33
CA SER A 155 -37.14 78.39 66.86
C SER A 155 -36.29 77.38 67.65
N ALA A 156 -36.74 76.12 67.74
CA ALA A 156 -35.97 75.06 68.38
C ALA A 156 -34.68 74.72 67.59
N PRO A 157 -33.52 74.52 68.26
CA PRO A 157 -32.23 74.38 67.58
C PRO A 157 -32.09 73.02 66.85
N LYS A 158 -31.48 73.01 65.66
CA LYS A 158 -31.32 71.82 64.78
C LYS A 158 -29.85 71.46 64.54
N LEU A 159 -29.52 70.16 64.57
CA LEU A 159 -28.19 69.64 64.24
C LEU A 159 -28.14 69.21 62.78
N THR A 160 -27.10 69.62 62.04
CA THR A 160 -27.01 69.35 60.60
C THR A 160 -26.20 68.10 60.26
N GLU A 161 -25.19 67.78 61.06
CA GLU A 161 -24.33 66.61 60.83
C GLU A 161 -23.83 66.02 62.16
N PHE A 162 -23.76 64.69 62.19
CA PHE A 162 -23.16 63.92 63.27
C PHE A 162 -22.42 62.72 62.69
N LYS A 163 -21.14 62.55 63.05
CA LYS A 163 -20.24 61.53 62.54
C LYS A 163 -19.46 60.89 63.67
N ILE A 164 -19.07 59.63 63.48
CA ILE A 164 -18.01 58.98 64.27
C ILE A 164 -16.82 58.67 63.36
N SER A 165 -15.61 59.00 63.82
CA SER A 165 -14.40 58.74 63.05
C SER A 165 -14.06 57.24 63.00
N ALA A 166 -13.31 56.85 61.96
CA ALA A 166 -12.75 55.50 61.89
C ALA A 166 -11.86 55.20 63.10
N ASN A 167 -12.05 54.01 63.69
CA ASN A 167 -11.23 53.46 64.75
C ASN A 167 -11.16 51.93 64.62
N GLU A 168 -10.09 51.42 64.01
CA GLU A 168 -9.91 49.99 63.75
C GLU A 168 -9.89 49.15 65.02
N SER A 169 -9.30 49.68 66.11
CA SER A 169 -9.23 48.99 67.41
C SER A 169 -10.61 48.75 68.04
N LYS A 170 -11.61 49.53 67.62
CA LYS A 170 -13.00 49.43 68.05
C LYS A 170 -13.90 48.78 67.00
N GLY A 171 -13.34 48.24 65.91
CA GLY A 171 -14.07 47.56 64.84
C GLY A 171 -14.71 48.49 63.80
N ILE A 172 -14.37 49.77 63.80
CA ILE A 172 -14.94 50.81 62.92
C ILE A 172 -13.90 51.19 61.87
N LYS A 173 -13.92 50.58 60.68
CA LYS A 173 -12.85 50.78 59.67
C LYS A 173 -12.96 52.07 58.86
N SER A 174 -14.12 52.69 58.84
CA SER A 174 -14.38 53.93 58.08
C SER A 174 -15.22 54.88 58.91
N GLU A 175 -15.18 56.17 58.58
CA GLU A 175 -16.09 57.16 59.16
C GLU A 175 -17.55 56.72 58.95
N VAL A 176 -18.38 56.88 59.97
CA VAL A 176 -19.82 56.57 59.92
C VAL A 176 -20.59 57.86 60.15
N THR A 177 -21.32 58.29 59.12
CA THR A 177 -22.25 59.41 59.18
C THR A 177 -23.59 58.93 59.73
N ALA A 178 -24.13 59.63 60.72
CA ALA A 178 -25.44 59.33 61.28
C ALA A 178 -26.57 59.88 60.42
N LEU A 179 -27.72 59.21 60.46
CA LEU A 179 -28.98 59.76 60.00
C LEU A 179 -29.63 60.52 61.16
N ILE A 180 -29.82 61.84 61.00
CA ILE A 180 -30.46 62.70 62.01
C ILE A 180 -31.95 62.81 61.69
N THR A 181 -32.80 62.77 62.72
CA THR A 181 -34.24 62.97 62.59
C THR A 181 -34.73 63.90 63.71
N ASP A 182 -35.32 65.04 63.34
CA ASP A 182 -35.84 66.03 64.28
C ASP A 182 -37.14 66.69 63.78
N ALA A 183 -38.20 66.66 64.60
CA ALA A 183 -39.50 67.25 64.24
C ALA A 183 -39.54 68.75 64.60
N THR A 184 -40.19 69.58 63.77
CA THR A 184 -40.05 71.05 63.76
C THR A 184 -40.32 71.74 65.11
N ASP A 185 -41.31 71.30 65.88
CA ASP A 185 -41.71 71.94 67.16
C ASP A 185 -41.41 71.11 68.43
N THR A 186 -40.58 70.06 68.35
CA THR A 186 -40.23 69.23 69.53
C THR A 186 -38.87 69.57 70.13
N ALA A 187 -38.74 69.37 71.44
CA ALA A 187 -37.48 69.52 72.17
C ALA A 187 -36.55 68.29 72.07
N THR A 188 -36.88 67.30 71.22
CA THR A 188 -36.16 66.02 71.10
C THR A 188 -35.84 65.65 69.64
N GLY A 189 -34.72 64.97 69.40
CA GLY A 189 -34.33 64.41 68.10
C GLY A 189 -33.63 63.04 68.24
N LYS A 190 -33.34 62.37 67.12
CA LYS A 190 -32.67 61.06 67.08
C LYS A 190 -31.44 61.10 66.17
N ILE A 191 -30.36 60.43 66.58
CA ILE A 191 -29.14 60.21 65.80
C ILE A 191 -28.99 58.70 65.58
N LEU A 192 -29.16 58.22 64.34
CA LEU A 192 -29.04 56.79 64.01
C LEU A 192 -27.69 56.48 63.35
N LEU A 193 -26.84 55.70 64.03
CA LEU A 193 -25.54 55.24 63.53
C LEU A 193 -25.63 53.79 63.02
N LYS A 194 -25.34 53.57 61.74
CA LYS A 194 -25.28 52.23 61.13
C LYS A 194 -23.82 51.83 60.91
N ILE A 195 -23.26 51.01 61.81
CA ILE A 195 -21.84 50.66 61.80
C ILE A 195 -21.63 49.31 61.11
N PRO A 196 -20.97 49.24 59.93
CA PRO A 196 -20.75 47.98 59.22
C PRO A 196 -19.85 47.02 60.00
N TYR A 197 -20.21 45.73 60.02
CA TYR A 197 -19.33 44.70 60.56
C TYR A 197 -18.21 44.38 59.55
N THR A 198 -16.97 44.36 60.03
CA THR A 198 -15.77 44.20 59.18
C THR A 198 -14.86 43.05 59.64
N GLY A 199 -15.39 42.13 60.46
CA GLY A 199 -14.67 40.99 61.02
C GLY A 199 -14.16 41.20 62.45
N THR A 200 -14.26 42.42 62.98
CA THR A 200 -13.88 42.77 64.36
C THR A 200 -15.12 43.18 65.15
N ALA A 201 -15.19 42.81 66.43
CA ALA A 201 -16.28 43.22 67.31
C ALA A 201 -16.36 44.75 67.40
N ILE A 202 -17.56 45.30 67.22
CA ILE A 202 -17.81 46.74 67.29
C ILE A 202 -17.95 47.15 68.77
N ASN A 203 -17.04 48.01 69.21
CA ASN A 203 -17.02 48.63 70.53
C ASN A 203 -17.50 50.08 70.43
N LEU A 204 -18.43 50.46 71.31
CA LEU A 204 -19.14 51.74 71.28
C LEU A 204 -18.64 52.76 72.30
N THR A 205 -17.59 52.43 73.06
CA THR A 205 -16.97 53.33 74.05
C THR A 205 -15.74 54.02 73.49
N GLU A 206 -15.45 55.21 74.01
CA GLU A 206 -14.28 56.02 73.65
C GLU A 206 -14.25 56.41 72.16
N LEU A 207 -15.43 56.63 71.58
CA LEU A 207 -15.57 57.00 70.17
C LEU A 207 -15.39 58.50 69.98
N ALA A 208 -14.64 58.87 68.94
CA ALA A 208 -14.47 60.25 68.52
C ALA A 208 -15.67 60.69 67.68
N VAL A 209 -16.46 61.61 68.24
CA VAL A 209 -17.64 62.21 67.62
C VAL A 209 -17.28 63.55 67.01
N ALA A 210 -17.69 63.76 65.76
CA ALA A 210 -17.68 65.06 65.11
C ALA A 210 -19.11 65.49 64.81
N ALA A 211 -19.43 66.76 65.06
CA ALA A 211 -20.75 67.32 64.79
C ALA A 211 -20.61 68.75 64.25
N THR A 212 -21.47 69.14 63.32
CA THR A 212 -21.52 70.52 62.81
C THR A 212 -22.50 71.33 63.64
N ILE A 213 -21.95 72.24 64.46
CA ILE A 213 -22.74 73.08 65.39
C ILE A 213 -23.04 74.42 64.70
N PRO A 214 -24.32 74.84 64.58
CA PRO A 214 -24.66 76.13 63.99
C PRO A 214 -24.11 77.33 64.80
N ASP A 215 -23.93 78.48 64.15
CA ASP A 215 -23.43 79.70 64.80
C ASP A 215 -24.29 80.08 66.02
N ASN A 216 -23.65 80.57 67.09
CA ASN A 216 -24.29 80.92 68.36
C ASN A 216 -25.00 79.76 69.09
N HIS A 217 -24.68 78.50 68.75
CA HIS A 217 -25.12 77.32 69.48
C HIS A 217 -23.98 76.63 70.24
N THR A 218 -24.34 75.86 71.26
CA THR A 218 -23.42 74.98 71.99
C THR A 218 -23.99 73.57 72.04
N LEU A 219 -23.12 72.55 71.96
CA LEU A 219 -23.50 71.14 72.07
C LEU A 219 -22.94 70.56 73.38
N ASP A 220 -23.78 69.83 74.10
CA ASP A 220 -23.46 69.24 75.41
C ASP A 220 -23.88 67.76 75.45
N PRO A 221 -22.94 66.79 75.53
CA PRO A 221 -21.50 66.99 75.66
C PRO A 221 -20.88 67.57 74.38
N VAL A 222 -19.74 68.24 74.53
CA VAL A 222 -18.99 68.82 73.40
C VAL A 222 -18.52 67.70 72.47
N ALA A 223 -18.59 67.94 71.15
CA ALA A 223 -18.05 67.01 70.16
C ALA A 223 -16.57 66.72 70.43
N GLY A 224 -16.19 65.44 70.37
CA GLY A 224 -14.88 64.95 70.80
C GLY A 224 -14.94 63.48 71.18
N ILE A 225 -14.01 63.03 72.02
CA ILE A 225 -13.98 61.64 72.50
C ILE A 225 -15.05 61.47 73.59
N ILE A 226 -16.02 60.59 73.34
CA ILE A 226 -17.05 60.20 74.30
C ILE A 226 -16.58 58.93 75.01
N SER A 227 -16.22 59.04 76.29
CA SER A 227 -15.66 57.92 77.07
C SER A 227 -16.64 56.77 77.32
N GLU A 228 -17.93 57.07 77.38
CA GLU A 228 -19.00 56.11 77.65
C GLU A 228 -19.51 55.44 76.37
N ASP A 229 -20.40 54.46 76.52
CA ASP A 229 -21.13 53.88 75.39
C ASP A 229 -21.97 54.97 74.71
N ILE A 230 -21.74 55.18 73.41
CA ILE A 230 -22.47 56.19 72.66
C ILE A 230 -23.94 55.80 72.43
N ASN A 231 -24.29 54.52 72.50
CA ASN A 231 -25.67 54.07 72.30
C ASN A 231 -26.57 54.50 73.47
N GLY A 232 -27.67 55.17 73.17
CA GLY A 232 -28.55 55.80 74.15
C GLY A 232 -28.02 57.11 74.72
N LYS A 233 -26.82 57.56 74.33
CA LYS A 233 -26.24 58.82 74.82
C LYS A 233 -27.03 60.01 74.28
N GLU A 234 -27.23 61.01 75.13
CA GLU A 234 -27.94 62.23 74.79
C GLU A 234 -26.97 63.39 74.49
N PHE A 235 -27.27 64.15 73.43
CA PHE A 235 -26.58 65.38 73.05
C PHE A 235 -27.57 66.54 73.03
N THR A 236 -27.36 67.54 73.89
CA THR A 236 -28.22 68.73 73.99
C THR A 236 -27.62 69.89 73.21
N LEU A 237 -28.28 70.33 72.15
CA LEU A 237 -27.95 71.54 71.40
C LEU A 237 -28.68 72.74 72.03
N LYS A 238 -27.97 73.81 72.38
CA LYS A 238 -28.51 75.00 73.09
C LYS A 238 -28.21 76.29 72.33
N THR A 239 -29.18 77.22 72.27
CA THR A 239 -28.99 78.59 71.74
C THR A 239 -28.50 79.55 72.84
N ALA A 240 -28.00 80.73 72.46
CA ALA A 240 -27.61 81.78 73.42
C ALA A 240 -28.77 82.29 74.30
N LEU A 241 -29.99 82.34 73.78
CA LEU A 241 -31.20 82.74 74.52
C LEU A 241 -31.74 81.63 75.45
N GLY A 242 -31.22 80.41 75.33
CA GLY A 242 -31.50 79.30 76.24
C GLY A 242 -32.41 78.20 75.70
N SER A 243 -32.86 78.26 74.44
CA SER A 243 -33.59 77.15 73.80
C SER A 243 -32.73 75.91 73.65
N LYS A 244 -33.34 74.73 73.79
CA LYS A 244 -32.61 73.46 73.81
C LYS A 244 -33.32 72.39 72.99
N ARG A 245 -32.55 71.51 72.35
CA ARG A 245 -33.02 70.24 71.78
C ARG A 245 -32.08 69.10 72.17
N VAL A 246 -32.65 67.98 72.63
CA VAL A 246 -31.92 66.78 73.07
C VAL A 246 -31.97 65.70 71.99
N TYR A 247 -30.82 65.25 71.51
CA TYR A 247 -30.70 64.16 70.55
C TYR A 247 -30.28 62.87 71.25
N THR A 248 -31.06 61.80 71.12
CA THR A 248 -30.67 60.47 71.61
C THR A 248 -30.04 59.64 70.48
N VAL A 249 -28.86 59.08 70.75
CA VAL A 249 -28.15 58.22 69.78
C VAL A 249 -28.69 56.79 69.83
N ASP A 250 -28.93 56.19 68.66
CA ASP A 250 -29.28 54.79 68.47
C ASP A 250 -28.25 54.16 67.53
N VAL A 251 -27.57 53.11 67.99
CA VAL A 251 -26.51 52.44 67.24
C VAL A 251 -26.96 51.06 66.77
N VAL A 252 -26.86 50.82 65.47
CA VAL A 252 -27.10 49.52 64.86
C VAL A 252 -25.79 48.94 64.33
N LYS A 253 -25.40 47.78 64.86
CA LYS A 253 -24.26 47.00 64.38
C LYS A 253 -24.67 46.21 63.12
N GLY A 254 -23.79 46.16 62.13
CA GLY A 254 -24.12 45.63 60.80
C GLY A 254 -24.34 44.11 60.75
N PRO A 255 -25.19 43.63 59.81
CA PRO A 255 -25.41 42.20 59.61
C PRO A 255 -24.23 41.50 58.94
N TYR A 256 -24.03 40.21 59.21
CA TYR A 256 -22.94 39.41 58.63
C TYR A 256 -23.22 37.90 58.61
N ILE A 257 -22.50 37.17 57.76
CA ILE A 257 -22.49 35.69 57.73
C ILE A 257 -21.34 35.21 58.62
N SER A 258 -21.60 34.41 59.65
CA SER A 258 -20.58 33.90 60.58
C SER A 258 -19.93 32.60 60.11
N ALA A 259 -20.63 31.78 59.33
CA ALA A 259 -20.07 30.56 58.74
C ALA A 259 -20.75 30.21 57.40
N PHE A 260 -19.96 29.67 56.47
CA PHE A 260 -20.42 29.18 55.18
C PHE A 260 -19.69 27.86 54.88
N LYS A 261 -20.43 26.76 54.69
CA LYS A 261 -19.81 25.43 54.50
C LYS A 261 -20.61 24.54 53.54
N PHE A 262 -19.94 23.57 52.92
CA PHE A 262 -20.57 22.44 52.24
C PHE A 262 -20.36 21.17 53.07
N GLU A 263 -21.45 20.47 53.40
CA GLU A 263 -21.40 19.27 54.22
C GLU A 263 -20.94 18.04 53.42
N THR A 264 -20.44 17.04 54.14
CA THR A 264 -20.02 15.77 53.56
C THR A 264 -21.20 15.01 52.98
N ASN A 265 -21.12 14.63 51.71
CA ASN A 265 -22.02 13.66 51.10
C ASN A 265 -21.22 12.68 50.21
N PRO A 266 -20.78 11.54 50.78
CA PRO A 266 -20.00 10.55 50.05
C PRO A 266 -20.84 9.68 49.09
N ALA A 267 -22.18 9.73 49.14
CA ALA A 267 -23.08 8.85 48.38
C ALA A 267 -23.80 9.57 47.22
N GLU A 268 -24.43 8.80 46.32
CA GLU A 268 -25.20 9.22 45.13
C GLU A 268 -26.51 9.96 45.48
N GLY A 269 -26.40 11.05 46.25
CA GLY A 269 -27.47 12.05 46.38
C GLY A 269 -27.43 13.07 45.24
N THR A 270 -28.38 14.00 45.25
CA THR A 270 -28.43 15.10 44.27
C THR A 270 -27.65 16.34 44.69
N ALA A 271 -27.23 16.45 45.96
CA ALA A 271 -26.53 17.62 46.50
C ALA A 271 -25.20 17.26 47.18
N ASN A 272 -24.15 18.07 46.99
CA ASN A 272 -22.81 17.93 47.59
C ASN A 272 -22.08 16.59 47.33
N THR A 273 -22.52 15.81 46.34
CA THR A 273 -21.95 14.50 45.99
C THR A 273 -20.46 14.60 45.66
N GLY A 274 -19.65 13.75 46.29
CA GLY A 274 -18.18 13.70 46.11
C GLY A 274 -17.38 14.49 47.15
N ILE A 275 -18.05 15.13 48.11
CA ILE A 275 -17.43 15.78 49.27
C ILE A 275 -17.32 14.77 50.42
N ILE A 276 -16.09 14.34 50.74
CA ILE A 276 -15.83 13.35 51.81
C ILE A 276 -15.31 13.97 53.11
N SER A 277 -14.94 15.25 53.07
CA SER A 277 -14.58 16.06 54.23
C SER A 277 -15.24 17.43 54.10
N GLU A 278 -15.68 18.01 55.21
CA GLU A 278 -16.38 19.31 55.24
C GLU A 278 -15.54 20.40 54.55
N VAL A 279 -16.15 21.14 53.63
CA VAL A 279 -15.50 22.26 52.92
C VAL A 279 -15.94 23.57 53.56
N ILE A 280 -15.03 24.20 54.30
CA ILE A 280 -15.27 25.44 55.03
C ILE A 280 -14.86 26.63 54.17
N GLY A 281 -15.71 27.64 54.09
CA GLY A 281 -15.44 28.85 53.32
C GLY A 281 -14.65 29.89 54.07
N ASN A 282 -13.69 30.49 53.39
CA ASN A 282 -12.95 31.65 53.89
C ASN A 282 -13.81 32.90 53.65
N ILE A 283 -14.28 33.53 54.72
CA ILE A 283 -15.15 34.71 54.69
C ILE A 283 -14.31 35.96 54.90
N ASP A 284 -14.36 36.89 53.94
CA ASP A 284 -13.84 38.24 54.08
C ASP A 284 -15.00 39.22 54.24
N HIS A 285 -15.22 39.66 55.48
CA HIS A 285 -16.29 40.62 55.82
C HIS A 285 -16.06 42.03 55.27
N THR A 286 -14.79 42.40 55.03
CA THR A 286 -14.46 43.73 54.49
C THR A 286 -14.79 43.76 53.01
N ALA A 287 -14.26 42.79 52.25
CA ALA A 287 -14.54 42.65 50.82
C ALA A 287 -15.96 42.15 50.51
N GLY A 288 -16.63 41.52 51.47
CA GLY A 288 -17.92 40.86 51.24
C GLY A 288 -17.78 39.66 50.31
N THR A 289 -16.78 38.81 50.55
CA THR A 289 -16.55 37.62 49.71
C THR A 289 -16.43 36.35 50.53
N VAL A 290 -16.80 35.21 49.93
CA VAL A 290 -16.58 33.88 50.49
C VAL A 290 -15.89 33.02 49.43
N LYS A 291 -14.72 32.46 49.74
CA LYS A 291 -13.97 31.60 48.82
C LYS A 291 -13.86 30.18 49.37
N LEU A 292 -14.22 29.20 48.54
CA LEU A 292 -14.16 27.77 48.87
C LEU A 292 -13.52 26.98 47.73
N ILE A 293 -12.82 25.90 48.06
CA ILE A 293 -12.28 24.94 47.09
C ILE A 293 -12.91 23.58 47.37
N VAL A 294 -13.70 23.07 46.42
CA VAL A 294 -14.32 21.75 46.49
C VAL A 294 -13.43 20.69 45.82
N PRO A 295 -13.62 19.40 46.15
CA PRO A 295 -12.90 18.31 45.49
C PRO A 295 -13.06 18.28 43.97
N SER A 296 -12.07 17.70 43.27
CA SER A 296 -12.13 17.54 41.82
C SER A 296 -13.29 16.63 41.42
N GLY A 297 -14.06 17.02 40.40
CA GLY A 297 -15.19 16.22 39.91
C GLY A 297 -16.51 16.46 40.64
N VAL A 298 -16.53 17.29 41.70
CA VAL A 298 -17.78 17.73 42.33
C VAL A 298 -18.53 18.66 41.39
N THR A 299 -19.78 18.32 41.09
CA THR A 299 -20.65 19.11 40.19
C THR A 299 -21.05 20.43 40.87
N LEU A 300 -20.50 21.55 40.40
CA LEU A 300 -20.73 22.88 40.99
C LEU A 300 -22.23 23.31 41.04
N PRO A 301 -23.07 23.01 40.02
CA PRO A 301 -24.49 23.34 40.08
C PRO A 301 -25.29 22.65 41.20
N SER A 302 -24.82 21.51 41.71
CA SER A 302 -25.51 20.72 42.75
C SER A 302 -25.08 21.05 44.18
N LEU A 303 -24.27 22.09 44.38
CA LEU A 303 -23.80 22.45 45.70
C LEU A 303 -24.90 23.11 46.54
N THR A 304 -25.09 22.64 47.76
CA THR A 304 -26.05 23.20 48.73
C THR A 304 -25.30 23.63 49.99
N PRO A 305 -25.14 24.95 50.25
CA PRO A 305 -24.38 25.43 51.40
C PRO A 305 -25.22 25.43 52.68
N THR A 306 -24.56 25.20 53.82
CA THR A 306 -25.06 25.51 55.16
C THR A 306 -24.51 26.88 55.57
N ILE A 307 -25.39 27.84 55.87
CA ILE A 307 -25.03 29.24 56.19
C ILE A 307 -25.48 29.55 57.62
N THR A 308 -24.57 30.10 58.43
CA THR A 308 -24.89 30.63 59.76
C THR A 308 -24.71 32.15 59.73
N VAL A 309 -25.66 32.89 60.29
CA VAL A 309 -25.63 34.36 60.37
C VAL A 309 -25.15 34.85 61.74
N GLY A 310 -24.66 36.09 61.81
CA GLY A 310 -24.17 36.72 63.04
C GLY A 310 -25.25 37.37 63.90
N GLU A 311 -24.89 37.75 65.13
CA GLU A 311 -25.80 38.21 66.22
C GLU A 311 -26.72 39.41 65.88
N ASN A 312 -26.37 40.24 64.89
CA ASN A 312 -27.16 41.43 64.49
C ASN A 312 -27.88 41.25 63.13
N THR A 313 -28.16 40.00 62.77
CA THR A 313 -28.65 39.62 61.45
C THR A 313 -29.94 38.82 61.58
N LYS A 314 -30.90 39.04 60.68
CA LYS A 314 -32.07 38.15 60.58
C LYS A 314 -31.63 36.73 60.22
N SER A 315 -32.33 35.73 60.75
CA SER A 315 -32.14 34.32 60.38
C SER A 315 -32.45 34.07 58.90
N GLU A 316 -33.32 34.89 58.32
CA GLU A 316 -33.64 34.89 56.91
C GLU A 316 -32.64 35.73 56.11
N PHE A 317 -32.18 35.18 55.00
CA PHE A 317 -31.29 35.84 54.04
C PHE A 317 -31.85 35.66 52.63
N THR A 318 -31.57 36.60 51.76
CA THR A 318 -31.99 36.54 50.36
C THR A 318 -30.81 36.10 49.51
N HIS A 319 -31.01 35.04 48.73
CA HIS A 319 -30.02 34.63 47.72
C HIS A 319 -30.39 35.25 46.36
N SER A 320 -29.39 35.44 45.49
CA SER A 320 -29.64 35.84 44.09
C SER A 320 -30.49 34.80 43.34
N ALA A 321 -31.17 35.20 42.24
CA ALA A 321 -31.90 34.26 41.38
C ALA A 321 -31.00 33.14 40.80
N GLN A 322 -29.69 33.36 40.79
CA GLN A 322 -28.67 32.38 40.42
C GLN A 322 -28.26 31.55 41.64
N THR A 323 -28.44 30.22 41.55
CA THR A 323 -28.08 29.24 42.60
C THR A 323 -26.93 28.31 42.18
N ASN A 324 -26.43 28.44 40.95
CA ASN A 324 -25.37 27.61 40.39
C ASN A 324 -23.98 28.20 40.66
N PHE A 325 -23.14 27.45 41.40
CA PHE A 325 -21.77 27.83 41.75
C PHE A 325 -20.74 27.67 40.62
N SER A 326 -21.17 27.36 39.39
CA SER A 326 -20.31 27.47 38.18
C SER A 326 -19.89 28.92 37.88
N SER A 327 -20.51 29.88 38.57
CA SER A 327 -20.12 31.28 38.64
C SER A 327 -20.41 31.82 40.03
N ASN A 328 -20.04 33.07 40.29
CA ASN A 328 -20.24 33.67 41.60
C ASN A 328 -21.73 33.78 41.97
N VAL A 329 -22.08 33.41 43.20
CA VAL A 329 -23.44 33.49 43.77
C VAL A 329 -23.46 34.55 44.88
N GLN A 330 -24.52 35.37 44.97
CA GLN A 330 -24.62 36.42 46.00
C GLN A 330 -25.64 36.07 47.09
N TYR A 331 -25.26 36.36 48.34
CA TYR A 331 -26.13 36.28 49.52
C TYR A 331 -26.21 37.64 50.20
N THR A 332 -27.43 38.13 50.41
CA THR A 332 -27.69 39.38 51.10
C THR A 332 -28.27 39.08 52.47
N VAL A 333 -27.59 39.58 53.51
CA VAL A 333 -28.03 39.51 54.89
C VAL A 333 -28.50 40.87 55.38
N THR A 334 -29.56 40.87 56.20
CA THR A 334 -30.24 42.10 56.64
C THR A 334 -30.20 42.22 58.16
N SER A 335 -30.10 43.44 58.67
CA SER A 335 -30.14 43.75 60.10
C SER A 335 -31.41 43.20 60.76
N SER A 336 -31.26 42.65 61.97
CA SER A 336 -32.38 42.25 62.82
C SER A 336 -33.02 43.43 63.58
N ASN A 337 -32.37 44.60 63.61
CA ASN A 337 -32.86 45.78 64.33
C ASN A 337 -33.96 46.52 63.54
N SER A 338 -35.10 46.78 64.19
CA SER A 338 -36.27 47.46 63.59
C SER A 338 -36.02 48.91 63.19
N SER A 339 -35.03 49.58 63.80
CA SER A 339 -34.62 50.95 63.45
C SER A 339 -33.84 51.04 62.13
N ALA A 340 -33.37 49.92 61.57
CA ALA A 340 -32.49 49.91 60.38
C ALA A 340 -32.74 48.69 59.49
N THR A 341 -33.99 48.50 59.06
CA THR A 341 -34.42 47.37 58.22
C THR A 341 -33.82 47.39 56.80
N ASP A 342 -33.31 48.54 56.36
CA ASP A 342 -32.58 48.78 55.11
C ASP A 342 -31.08 48.47 55.22
N PHE A 343 -30.56 48.23 56.42
CA PHE A 343 -29.15 47.95 56.62
C PHE A 343 -28.82 46.51 56.23
N THR A 344 -28.18 46.36 55.08
CA THR A 344 -27.85 45.06 54.47
C THR A 344 -26.36 44.91 54.18
N LYS A 345 -25.89 43.66 54.04
CA LYS A 345 -24.55 43.33 53.57
C LYS A 345 -24.63 42.21 52.54
N VAL A 346 -23.94 42.38 51.42
CA VAL A 346 -23.85 41.39 50.33
C VAL A 346 -22.55 40.61 50.43
N TYR A 347 -22.63 39.28 50.29
CA TYR A 347 -21.50 38.36 50.19
C TYR A 347 -21.48 37.68 48.81
N THR A 348 -20.37 37.82 48.09
CA THR A 348 -20.13 37.13 46.81
C THR A 348 -19.36 35.83 47.06
N VAL A 349 -19.96 34.70 46.74
CA VAL A 349 -19.40 33.36 46.96
C VAL A 349 -18.79 32.83 45.68
N THR A 350 -17.53 32.38 45.76
CA THR A 350 -16.81 31.72 44.66
C THR A 350 -16.40 30.32 45.10
N ALA A 351 -16.82 29.31 44.34
CA ALA A 351 -16.37 27.92 44.51
C ALA A 351 -15.48 27.52 43.34
N THR A 352 -14.31 26.95 43.63
CA THR A 352 -13.41 26.37 42.62
C THR A 352 -13.14 24.90 42.91
N GLN A 353 -12.68 24.13 41.93
CA GLN A 353 -12.32 22.73 42.13
C GLN A 353 -10.83 22.55 42.39
N ASN A 354 -10.46 21.55 43.21
CA ASN A 354 -9.09 21.06 43.32
C ASN A 354 -8.60 20.49 41.97
N ALA A 355 -7.28 20.45 41.80
CA ALA A 355 -6.66 19.72 40.71
C ALA A 355 -7.06 18.23 40.75
N GLU A 356 -7.29 17.63 39.59
CA GLU A 356 -7.65 16.21 39.47
C GLU A 356 -6.49 15.31 40.00
N PRO A 357 -6.77 14.34 40.88
CA PRO A 357 -5.75 13.41 41.36
C PRO A 357 -5.32 12.46 40.23
N ARG A 358 -4.02 12.18 40.10
CA ARG A 358 -3.50 11.33 39.01
C ARG A 358 -2.55 10.25 39.52
N ILE A 359 -2.56 9.11 38.83
CA ILE A 359 -1.50 8.10 38.92
C ILE A 359 -0.31 8.62 38.10
N GLN A 360 0.86 8.73 38.72
CA GLN A 360 2.09 9.20 38.10
C GLN A 360 2.91 8.08 37.47
N SER A 361 2.97 6.92 38.14
CA SER A 361 3.66 5.76 37.62
C SER A 361 2.92 4.48 37.95
N PHE A 362 3.08 3.50 37.07
CA PHE A 362 2.58 2.15 37.22
C PHE A 362 3.66 1.22 36.70
N ALA A 363 4.07 0.23 37.49
CA ALA A 363 5.10 -0.71 37.09
C ALA A 363 4.85 -2.09 37.69
N PHE A 364 5.26 -3.13 36.98
CA PHE A 364 5.44 -4.45 37.59
C PHE A 364 6.88 -4.59 38.06
N ASP A 365 7.11 -4.32 39.34
CA ASP A 365 8.44 -4.47 39.94
C ASP A 365 8.79 -5.95 40.05
N THR A 366 9.77 -6.40 39.26
CA THR A 366 10.22 -7.80 39.21
C THR A 366 11.03 -8.20 40.44
N THR A 367 11.46 -7.24 41.26
CA THR A 367 12.16 -7.51 42.52
C THR A 367 11.21 -7.84 43.67
N LYS A 368 9.92 -7.51 43.54
CA LYS A 368 8.89 -7.88 44.54
C LYS A 368 8.56 -9.38 44.49
N SER A 369 8.39 -9.97 45.66
CA SER A 369 7.95 -11.37 45.81
C SER A 369 6.60 -11.58 45.12
N GLY A 370 6.56 -12.45 44.09
CA GLY A 370 5.36 -12.76 43.30
C GLY A 370 5.50 -12.45 41.80
N ASN A 371 6.28 -11.43 41.42
CA ASN A 371 6.44 -11.01 40.02
C ASN A 371 7.67 -11.63 39.32
N GLY A 372 8.71 -12.02 40.08
CA GLY A 372 10.04 -12.36 39.52
C GLY A 372 10.09 -13.50 38.51
N ASN A 373 9.17 -14.47 38.58
CA ASN A 373 9.13 -15.64 37.69
C ASN A 373 8.07 -15.55 36.59
N LYS A 374 7.49 -14.36 36.35
CA LYS A 374 6.35 -14.16 35.46
C LYS A 374 6.75 -13.75 34.03
N ASN A 375 8.04 -13.76 33.72
CA ASN A 375 8.63 -13.37 32.43
C ASN A 375 8.10 -12.04 31.84
N LEU A 376 8.01 -11.00 32.70
CA LEU A 376 7.43 -9.71 32.32
C LEU A 376 8.37 -8.84 31.47
N GLY A 377 9.65 -9.23 31.35
CA GLY A 377 10.68 -8.41 30.71
C GLY A 377 10.82 -7.04 31.38
N THR A 378 11.01 -6.01 30.55
CA THR A 378 10.92 -4.60 30.96
C THR A 378 9.68 -4.01 30.30
N PRO A 379 8.50 -4.01 30.97
CA PRO A 379 7.27 -3.56 30.37
C PRO A 379 7.39 -2.10 29.90
N VAL A 380 6.97 -1.84 28.66
CA VAL A 380 6.80 -0.45 28.19
C VAL A 380 5.45 0.03 28.73
N VAL A 381 5.47 1.12 29.51
CA VAL A 381 4.29 1.67 30.17
C VAL A 381 3.95 3.03 29.57
N GLU A 382 2.70 3.19 29.15
CA GLU A 382 2.13 4.45 28.70
C GLU A 382 0.92 4.78 29.57
N ILE A 383 0.92 5.96 30.19
CA ILE A 383 -0.21 6.44 31.01
C ILE A 383 -0.90 7.59 30.28
N LYS A 384 -2.17 7.39 29.93
CA LYS A 384 -3.04 8.40 29.34
C LYS A 384 -4.05 8.84 30.38
N HIS A 385 -4.00 10.09 30.82
CA HIS A 385 -4.95 10.58 31.83
C HIS A 385 -6.34 10.87 31.27
N ASN A 386 -6.47 11.04 29.95
CA ASN A 386 -7.69 11.48 29.27
C ASN A 386 -8.25 12.81 29.84
N SER A 387 -9.36 13.30 29.29
CA SER A 387 -10.02 14.52 29.77
C SER A 387 -10.62 14.31 31.17
N THR A 388 -10.83 15.41 31.90
CA THR A 388 -11.48 15.41 33.21
C THR A 388 -12.85 14.73 33.12
N GLY A 389 -13.13 13.80 34.04
CA GLY A 389 -14.38 13.03 34.07
C GLY A 389 -14.44 11.80 33.16
N SER A 390 -13.46 11.59 32.27
CA SER A 390 -13.29 10.32 31.53
C SER A 390 -12.32 9.39 32.26
N GLU A 391 -12.48 8.07 32.12
CA GLU A 391 -11.49 7.11 32.61
C GLU A 391 -10.15 7.31 31.90
N GLY A 392 -9.04 7.26 32.63
CA GLY A 392 -7.70 7.18 32.05
C GLY A 392 -7.36 5.76 31.60
N GLU A 393 -6.27 5.61 30.86
CA GLU A 393 -5.74 4.32 30.42
C GLU A 393 -4.29 4.15 30.86
N ILE A 394 -3.94 2.95 31.32
CA ILE A 394 -2.55 2.55 31.57
C ILE A 394 -2.27 1.36 30.66
N ILE A 395 -1.46 1.56 29.63
CA ILE A 395 -1.15 0.55 28.62
C ILE A 395 0.22 -0.04 28.92
N LEU A 396 0.29 -1.36 29.07
CA LEU A 396 1.53 -2.10 29.28
C LEU A 396 1.77 -3.09 28.13
N LYS A 397 3.01 -3.13 27.63
CA LYS A 397 3.45 -4.11 26.62
C LYS A 397 4.45 -5.07 27.26
N VAL A 398 4.17 -6.37 27.19
CA VAL A 398 4.97 -7.44 27.81
C VAL A 398 5.33 -8.54 26.81
N PRO A 399 6.37 -9.36 27.07
CA PRO A 399 6.70 -10.53 26.24
C PRO A 399 5.52 -11.50 26.04
N HIS A 400 5.55 -12.26 24.93
CA HIS A 400 4.46 -13.14 24.54
C HIS A 400 4.10 -14.22 25.57
N ASP A 401 5.09 -14.68 26.34
CA ASP A 401 5.03 -15.75 27.33
C ASP A 401 4.98 -15.22 28.77
N ALA A 402 4.75 -13.91 28.94
CA ALA A 402 4.47 -13.30 30.23
C ALA A 402 3.26 -13.97 30.90
N ASP A 403 3.38 -14.30 32.18
CA ASP A 403 2.26 -14.75 33.02
C ASP A 403 1.63 -13.53 33.70
N LEU A 404 0.36 -13.28 33.39
CA LEU A 404 -0.39 -12.10 33.84
C LEU A 404 -1.21 -12.35 35.10
N THR A 405 -1.16 -13.55 35.65
CA THR A 405 -1.90 -13.92 36.85
C THR A 405 -1.13 -13.54 38.11
N GLY A 406 -1.84 -13.07 39.13
CA GLY A 406 -1.26 -12.86 40.46
C GLY A 406 -0.14 -11.81 40.52
N LEU A 407 -0.22 -10.77 39.70
CA LEU A 407 0.77 -9.68 39.66
C LEU A 407 0.44 -8.59 40.68
N THR A 408 1.44 -8.13 41.43
CA THR A 408 1.31 -6.99 42.36
C THR A 408 2.03 -5.78 41.76
N PRO A 409 1.32 -4.72 41.32
CA PRO A 409 1.97 -3.56 40.75
C PRO A 409 2.61 -2.67 41.82
N THR A 410 3.43 -1.73 41.34
CA THR A 410 3.90 -0.56 42.06
C THR A 410 3.26 0.66 41.40
N VAL A 411 2.40 1.35 42.12
CA VAL A 411 1.60 2.49 41.67
C VAL A 411 1.93 3.67 42.56
N THR A 412 2.29 4.81 41.95
CA THR A 412 2.54 6.06 42.66
C THR A 412 1.62 7.17 42.15
N ALA A 413 1.21 8.06 43.03
CA ALA A 413 0.41 9.23 42.69
C ALA A 413 1.28 10.45 42.31
N SER A 414 0.67 11.41 41.61
CA SER A 414 1.27 12.73 41.33
C SER A 414 1.30 13.62 42.58
N THR A 415 2.18 14.62 42.60
CA THR A 415 2.17 15.68 43.64
C THR A 415 0.95 16.59 43.49
N PRO A 416 0.38 17.16 44.58
CA PRO A 416 0.94 17.29 45.94
C PRO A 416 0.80 16.06 46.85
N SER A 417 1.55 16.04 47.96
CA SER A 417 1.53 14.96 48.95
C SER A 417 0.14 14.76 49.55
N GLY A 418 -0.33 13.51 49.58
CA GLY A 418 -1.61 13.13 50.20
C GLY A 418 -2.60 12.44 49.25
N ILE A 419 -2.31 12.36 47.94
CA ILE A 419 -3.10 11.54 47.01
C ILE A 419 -2.86 10.06 47.31
N GLN A 420 -3.94 9.31 47.54
CA GLN A 420 -3.91 7.87 47.77
C GLN A 420 -4.26 7.12 46.48
N VAL A 421 -3.69 5.93 46.30
CA VAL A 421 -3.96 5.06 45.14
C VAL A 421 -4.62 3.76 45.57
N TYR A 422 -5.67 3.38 44.86
CA TYR A 422 -6.49 2.23 45.19
C TYR A 422 -6.63 1.26 44.03
N LYS A 423 -6.83 -0.01 44.36
CA LYS A 423 -7.13 -1.10 43.43
C LYS A 423 -8.63 -1.17 43.18
N GLY A 424 -9.09 -0.65 42.05
CA GLY A 424 -10.49 -0.66 41.63
C GLY A 424 -11.08 0.75 41.46
N GLU A 425 -12.31 0.80 40.97
CA GLU A 425 -13.06 2.03 40.68
C GLU A 425 -13.60 2.70 41.96
N SER A 426 -14.14 1.93 42.90
CA SER A 426 -14.71 2.43 44.16
C SER A 426 -14.05 1.83 45.41
N SER A 427 -13.03 1.00 45.23
CA SER A 427 -12.32 0.32 46.31
C SER A 427 -11.52 1.28 47.20
N THR A 428 -11.23 0.78 48.41
CA THR A 428 -10.31 1.36 49.40
C THR A 428 -9.06 0.50 49.63
N ASP A 429 -8.92 -0.61 48.91
CA ASP A 429 -7.74 -1.47 48.97
C ASP A 429 -6.53 -0.75 48.37
N ASP A 430 -5.41 -0.72 49.12
CA ASP A 430 -4.16 -0.11 48.66
C ASP A 430 -3.68 -0.76 47.36
N ALA A 431 -3.40 0.06 46.35
CA ALA A 431 -2.99 -0.37 45.02
C ALA A 431 -1.73 -1.27 44.99
N ASN A 432 -0.89 -1.22 46.02
CA ASN A 432 0.42 -1.85 46.08
C ASN A 432 0.51 -3.10 46.95
N THR A 433 -0.60 -3.52 47.59
CA THR A 433 -0.55 -4.54 48.66
C THR A 433 -1.06 -5.92 48.26
N SER A 434 -1.93 -6.03 47.25
CA SER A 434 -2.55 -7.30 46.85
C SER A 434 -2.42 -7.58 45.36
N SER A 435 -2.14 -8.84 45.01
CA SER A 435 -1.99 -9.28 43.62
C SER A 435 -3.31 -9.21 42.84
N ASN A 436 -3.23 -8.97 41.52
CA ASN A 436 -4.38 -8.97 40.61
C ASN A 436 -4.10 -9.85 39.37
N ASP A 437 -5.16 -10.26 38.67
CA ASP A 437 -5.04 -10.97 37.38
C ASP A 437 -5.26 -9.98 36.24
N PHE A 438 -4.26 -9.87 35.36
CA PHE A 438 -4.28 -8.99 34.20
C PHE A 438 -4.50 -9.74 32.89
N SER A 439 -4.80 -11.04 32.92
CA SER A 439 -4.91 -11.90 31.73
C SER A 439 -5.95 -11.38 30.73
N ASN A 440 -7.05 -10.81 31.21
CA ASN A 440 -8.10 -10.22 30.38
C ASN A 440 -8.13 -8.69 30.40
N SER A 441 -7.13 -8.04 31.00
CA SER A 441 -7.13 -6.59 31.26
C SER A 441 -7.22 -5.71 30.01
N HIS A 442 -6.93 -6.25 28.82
CA HIS A 442 -7.04 -5.55 27.54
C HIS A 442 -8.45 -4.99 27.25
N ASP A 443 -9.50 -5.56 27.85
CA ASP A 443 -10.89 -5.10 27.75
C ASP A 443 -11.22 -3.90 28.68
N GLY A 444 -10.29 -3.49 29.56
CA GLY A 444 -10.49 -2.43 30.55
C GLY A 444 -11.15 -2.89 31.86
N SER A 445 -11.31 -4.19 32.09
CA SER A 445 -11.90 -4.75 33.31
C SER A 445 -11.07 -4.49 34.58
N VAL A 446 -9.76 -4.35 34.45
CA VAL A 446 -8.86 -4.13 35.58
C VAL A 446 -8.66 -2.64 35.81
N LYS A 447 -9.21 -2.13 36.92
CA LYS A 447 -9.20 -0.69 37.23
C LYS A 447 -8.34 -0.34 38.44
N TYR A 448 -7.74 0.84 38.42
CA TYR A 448 -7.06 1.48 39.55
C TYR A 448 -7.54 2.92 39.66
N SER A 449 -7.37 3.55 40.81
CA SER A 449 -7.79 4.94 40.98
C SER A 449 -6.88 5.75 41.89
N ALA A 450 -6.85 7.06 41.65
CA ALA A 450 -6.19 8.05 42.50
C ALA A 450 -7.25 8.93 43.17
N VAL A 451 -7.11 9.19 44.46
CA VAL A 451 -8.09 9.95 45.27
C VAL A 451 -7.40 11.08 46.01
N GLY A 452 -7.94 12.29 45.88
CA GLY A 452 -7.42 13.48 46.55
C GLY A 452 -7.76 13.53 48.05
N THR A 453 -7.00 14.31 48.83
CA THR A 453 -7.13 14.42 50.29
C THR A 453 -8.50 14.92 50.77
N ALA A 454 -9.15 15.81 50.00
CA ALA A 454 -10.48 16.33 50.30
C ALA A 454 -11.61 15.54 49.62
N GLY A 455 -11.29 14.56 48.77
CA GLY A 455 -12.21 13.86 47.87
C GLY A 455 -11.83 13.99 46.40
N GLY A 456 -12.69 13.49 45.51
CA GLY A 456 -12.45 13.44 44.07
C GLY A 456 -11.62 12.22 43.67
N ARG A 457 -12.06 11.49 42.64
CA ARG A 457 -11.45 10.22 42.19
C ARG A 457 -11.24 10.22 40.69
N LYS A 458 -10.04 9.85 40.26
CA LYS A 458 -9.73 9.52 38.87
C LYS A 458 -9.51 8.03 38.74
N VAL A 459 -10.22 7.40 37.81
CA VAL A 459 -10.16 5.96 37.55
C VAL A 459 -9.34 5.72 36.28
N TYR A 460 -8.56 4.64 36.28
CA TYR A 460 -7.70 4.20 35.18
C TYR A 460 -7.99 2.74 34.86
N SER A 461 -8.28 2.47 33.59
CA SER A 461 -8.34 1.11 33.04
C SER A 461 -6.91 0.67 32.68
N VAL A 462 -6.42 -0.39 33.32
CA VAL A 462 -5.10 -0.97 33.04
C VAL A 462 -5.27 -2.03 31.97
N LYS A 463 -4.53 -1.89 30.86
CA LYS A 463 -4.60 -2.77 29.69
C LYS A 463 -3.21 -3.34 29.41
N VAL A 464 -3.04 -4.62 29.69
CA VAL A 464 -1.78 -5.33 29.44
C VAL A 464 -1.89 -6.15 28.16
N TYR A 465 -0.94 -5.94 27.24
CA TYR A 465 -0.88 -6.61 25.95
C TYR A 465 0.39 -7.45 25.85
N LYS A 466 0.22 -8.74 25.52
CA LYS A 466 1.33 -9.64 25.23
C LYS A 466 1.79 -9.49 23.78
N GLU A 467 3.09 -9.61 23.56
CA GLU A 467 3.69 -9.54 22.23
C GLU A 467 3.06 -10.57 21.26
N PRO A 468 2.80 -10.21 19.99
CA PRO A 468 2.34 -11.16 18.96
C PRO A 468 3.34 -12.28 18.71
N LYS A 469 2.88 -13.53 18.65
CA LYS A 469 3.72 -14.69 18.30
C LYS A 469 3.06 -15.57 17.24
N ILE A 470 3.72 -15.73 16.10
CA ILE A 470 3.26 -16.62 15.03
C ILE A 470 3.47 -18.08 15.44
N SER A 471 2.45 -18.92 15.24
CA SER A 471 2.55 -20.38 15.33
C SER A 471 2.50 -21.06 13.96
N ALA A 472 1.81 -20.48 12.98
CA ALA A 472 1.84 -20.96 11.60
C ALA A 472 1.77 -19.80 10.59
N PHE A 473 2.50 -19.96 9.50
CA PHE A 473 2.56 -19.03 8.37
C PHE A 473 2.28 -19.82 7.09
N LYS A 474 1.35 -19.36 6.25
CA LYS A 474 0.97 -20.06 5.02
C LYS A 474 0.72 -19.09 3.88
N PHE A 475 1.00 -19.51 2.65
CA PHE A 475 0.38 -18.90 1.47
C PHE A 475 -0.74 -19.79 0.98
N GLU A 476 -1.98 -19.31 1.03
CA GLU A 476 -3.17 -20.06 0.62
C GLU A 476 -3.67 -19.57 -0.74
N SER A 477 -4.06 -20.49 -1.62
CA SER A 477 -4.50 -20.14 -2.97
C SER A 477 -5.76 -19.25 -2.97
N SER A 478 -6.65 -19.40 -1.98
CA SER A 478 -7.84 -18.57 -1.79
C SER A 478 -7.53 -17.08 -1.57
N ASN A 479 -6.35 -16.77 -1.02
CA ASN A 479 -5.88 -15.40 -0.79
C ASN A 479 -4.96 -14.89 -1.91
N ASN A 480 -4.61 -15.76 -2.88
CA ASN A 480 -3.57 -15.54 -3.88
C ASN A 480 -4.03 -15.97 -5.29
N SER A 481 -5.24 -15.56 -5.68
CA SER A 481 -5.88 -15.92 -6.95
C SER A 481 -5.01 -15.61 -8.19
N ASP A 482 -4.30 -14.48 -8.14
CA ASP A 482 -3.45 -13.98 -9.24
C ASP A 482 -2.01 -14.56 -9.19
N GLY A 483 -1.67 -15.30 -8.13
CA GLY A 483 -0.30 -15.73 -7.81
C GLY A 483 0.27 -16.90 -8.63
N ALA A 484 -0.40 -17.32 -9.72
CA ALA A 484 -0.06 -18.52 -10.50
C ALA A 484 0.17 -19.77 -9.61
N PHE A 485 -0.68 -19.96 -8.60
CA PHE A 485 -0.67 -21.19 -7.83
C PHE A 485 -0.93 -22.39 -8.76
N PRO A 486 -0.15 -23.47 -8.66
CA PRO A 486 -0.48 -24.71 -9.35
C PRO A 486 -1.88 -25.18 -8.92
N SER A 487 -2.73 -25.58 -9.87
CA SER A 487 -4.13 -25.93 -9.62
C SER A 487 -4.34 -27.05 -8.60
N SER A 488 -3.34 -27.91 -8.39
CA SER A 488 -3.35 -29.00 -7.42
C SER A 488 -2.91 -28.59 -6.01
N ILE A 489 -2.45 -27.36 -5.81
CA ILE A 489 -1.89 -26.87 -4.55
C ILE A 489 -2.81 -25.83 -3.93
N THR A 490 -3.36 -26.14 -2.76
CA THR A 490 -4.24 -25.23 -2.02
C THR A 490 -3.47 -24.32 -1.06
N LYS A 491 -2.26 -24.72 -0.64
CA LYS A 491 -1.42 -23.94 0.26
C LYS A 491 0.06 -24.33 0.19
N TYR A 492 0.91 -23.40 0.58
CA TYR A 492 2.30 -23.65 0.99
C TYR A 492 2.45 -23.33 2.46
N ASP A 493 2.89 -24.31 3.26
CA ASP A 493 3.14 -24.14 4.69
C ASP A 493 4.59 -23.67 4.91
N GLY A 494 4.75 -22.58 5.66
CA GLY A 494 6.04 -22.06 6.10
C GLY A 494 6.45 -22.65 7.46
N SER A 495 7.75 -22.79 7.66
CA SER A 495 8.33 -23.16 8.95
C SER A 495 8.72 -21.92 9.73
N VAL A 496 8.36 -21.86 11.01
CA VAL A 496 8.60 -20.73 11.90
C VAL A 496 9.63 -21.15 12.96
N SER A 497 10.76 -20.46 13.03
CA SER A 497 11.84 -20.70 13.99
C SER A 497 12.33 -19.39 14.59
N GLY A 498 11.90 -19.10 15.82
CA GLY A 498 12.14 -17.81 16.45
C GLY A 498 11.46 -16.69 15.66
N ASN A 499 12.24 -15.70 15.20
CA ASN A 499 11.75 -14.61 14.36
C ASN A 499 11.95 -14.87 12.85
N ASN A 500 12.42 -16.06 12.47
CA ASN A 500 12.66 -16.41 11.07
C ASN A 500 11.56 -17.34 10.55
N ILE A 501 11.13 -17.09 9.32
CA ILE A 501 10.14 -17.89 8.60
C ILE A 501 10.78 -18.34 7.28
N THR A 502 10.79 -19.64 7.02
CA THR A 502 11.25 -20.19 5.74
C THR A 502 10.11 -20.88 5.04
N ILE A 503 9.93 -20.60 3.75
CA ILE A 503 8.88 -21.22 2.94
C ILE A 503 9.40 -21.56 1.55
N THR A 504 9.05 -22.76 1.07
CA THR A 504 9.39 -23.20 -0.29
C THR A 504 8.12 -23.24 -1.13
N VAL A 505 8.18 -22.63 -2.32
CA VAL A 505 7.08 -22.59 -3.28
C VAL A 505 7.51 -23.16 -4.62
N ALA A 506 6.55 -23.55 -5.46
CA ALA A 506 6.87 -24.02 -6.81
C ALA A 506 7.57 -22.94 -7.66
N ASN A 507 8.40 -23.37 -8.61
CA ASN A 507 9.14 -22.44 -9.50
C ASN A 507 8.24 -21.45 -10.26
N ILE A 508 7.04 -21.87 -10.62
CA ILE A 508 6.05 -21.08 -11.38
C ILE A 508 5.28 -20.06 -10.53
N VAL A 509 5.34 -20.12 -9.20
CA VAL A 509 4.57 -19.21 -8.34
C VAL A 509 5.03 -17.77 -8.57
N ASN A 510 4.08 -16.86 -8.73
CA ASN A 510 4.35 -15.44 -8.79
C ASN A 510 4.60 -14.92 -7.36
N VAL A 511 5.78 -14.35 -7.14
CA VAL A 511 6.25 -13.92 -5.81
C VAL A 511 6.23 -12.38 -5.63
N THR A 512 5.59 -11.65 -6.54
CA THR A 512 5.55 -10.17 -6.51
C THR A 512 4.45 -9.60 -5.61
N SER A 513 3.43 -10.39 -5.28
CA SER A 513 2.21 -9.90 -4.62
C SER A 513 1.50 -10.99 -3.81
N LEU A 514 2.25 -11.73 -2.99
CA LEU A 514 1.71 -12.82 -2.18
C LEU A 514 1.08 -12.31 -0.87
N LYS A 515 -0.05 -12.86 -0.46
CA LYS A 515 -0.70 -12.59 0.84
C LYS A 515 -0.57 -13.83 1.74
N ALA A 516 -0.03 -13.65 2.93
CA ALA A 516 0.16 -14.73 3.89
C ALA A 516 -1.02 -14.81 4.87
N SER A 517 -1.50 -16.03 5.12
CA SER A 517 -2.39 -16.36 6.23
C SER A 517 -1.55 -16.71 7.45
N ILE A 518 -1.79 -16.05 8.56
CA ILE A 518 -0.97 -16.18 9.78
C ILE A 518 -1.88 -16.51 10.95
N THR A 519 -1.47 -17.50 11.74
CA THR A 519 -2.11 -17.85 13.01
C THR A 519 -1.09 -17.83 14.12
N GLY A 520 -1.53 -17.56 15.35
CA GLY A 520 -0.64 -17.46 16.49
C GLY A 520 -1.31 -16.89 17.73
N SER A 521 -0.50 -16.63 18.75
CA SER A 521 -0.96 -16.02 20.00
C SER A 521 -0.96 -14.50 19.88
N ASN A 522 -2.01 -13.88 20.43
CA ASN A 522 -2.21 -12.43 20.42
C ASN A 522 -2.29 -11.82 19.00
N ILE A 523 -2.70 -12.62 18.01
CA ILE A 523 -2.92 -12.24 16.61
C ILE A 523 -4.39 -12.51 16.29
N ALA A 524 -5.00 -11.71 15.40
CA ALA A 524 -6.38 -11.96 14.97
C ALA A 524 -6.52 -13.36 14.33
N SER A 525 -7.67 -14.03 14.56
CA SER A 525 -7.91 -15.42 14.15
C SER A 525 -7.71 -15.69 12.66
N ASP A 526 -8.02 -14.69 11.82
CA ASP A 526 -8.00 -14.77 10.36
C ASP A 526 -7.09 -13.70 9.77
N TYR A 527 -5.93 -13.46 10.41
CA TYR A 527 -5.00 -12.43 9.96
C TYR A 527 -4.38 -12.80 8.62
N VAL A 528 -4.67 -11.97 7.61
CA VAL A 528 -4.07 -12.02 6.28
C VAL A 528 -3.24 -10.76 6.07
N THR A 529 -2.00 -10.92 5.62
CA THR A 529 -1.10 -9.78 5.38
C THR A 529 -1.56 -8.95 4.19
N SER A 530 -1.05 -7.71 4.11
CA SER A 530 -0.95 -7.01 2.83
C SER A 530 -0.06 -7.79 1.85
N GLU A 531 -0.02 -7.35 0.59
CA GLU A 531 0.80 -7.98 -0.44
C GLU A 531 2.29 -7.92 -0.09
N LEU A 532 2.94 -9.07 -0.21
CA LEU A 532 4.35 -9.31 0.02
C LEU A 532 5.05 -9.48 -1.33
N ASN A 533 6.05 -8.64 -1.57
CA ASN A 533 6.84 -8.66 -2.79
C ASN A 533 8.26 -9.15 -2.48
N PHE A 534 8.62 -10.31 -3.01
CA PHE A 534 9.94 -10.91 -2.81
C PHE A 534 10.97 -10.54 -3.90
N THR A 535 10.63 -9.73 -4.91
CA THR A 535 11.57 -9.35 -5.99
C THR A 535 12.39 -8.09 -5.72
N THR A 536 12.04 -7.31 -4.70
CA THR A 536 12.64 -5.98 -4.43
C THR A 536 13.62 -5.96 -3.25
N GLY A 537 13.75 -7.05 -2.50
CA GLY A 537 14.62 -7.13 -1.33
C GLY A 537 16.11 -7.24 -1.69
N SER A 538 17.00 -6.71 -0.85
CA SER A 538 18.47 -6.65 -1.02
C SER A 538 19.20 -8.02 -1.02
N GLY A 539 18.46 -9.12 -1.24
CA GLY A 539 18.94 -10.49 -1.42
C GLY A 539 17.99 -11.35 -2.28
N GLY A 540 17.05 -10.73 -3.01
CA GLY A 540 16.19 -11.38 -4.02
C GLY A 540 15.12 -12.36 -3.53
N ASN A 541 15.08 -12.68 -2.23
CA ASN A 541 14.18 -13.72 -1.71
C ASN A 541 13.80 -13.57 -0.22
N THR A 542 14.19 -12.48 0.43
CA THR A 542 13.97 -12.26 1.86
C THR A 542 13.32 -10.90 2.11
N LEU A 543 12.36 -10.84 3.04
CA LEU A 543 11.66 -9.60 3.46
C LEU A 543 11.40 -9.56 4.97
N THR A 544 11.13 -8.37 5.49
CA THR A 544 10.66 -8.16 6.87
C THR A 544 9.14 -8.03 6.91
N LEU A 545 8.52 -8.66 7.90
CA LEU A 545 7.08 -8.67 8.13
C LEU A 545 6.77 -8.27 9.57
N ASP A 546 6.02 -7.19 9.74
CA ASP A 546 5.52 -6.76 11.05
C ASP A 546 4.13 -7.33 11.29
N VAL A 547 3.97 -8.14 12.34
CA VAL A 547 2.69 -8.74 12.72
C VAL A 547 2.09 -7.99 13.91
N PRO A 548 0.88 -7.41 13.78
CA PRO A 548 0.25 -6.62 14.82
C PRO A 548 -0.42 -7.48 15.90
N ASN A 549 -0.52 -6.92 17.12
CA ASN A 549 -1.35 -7.47 18.19
C ASN A 549 -2.84 -7.31 17.87
N GLN A 550 -3.64 -8.32 18.20
CA GLN A 550 -5.09 -8.36 17.94
C GLN A 550 -5.87 -7.18 18.55
N TYR A 551 -5.50 -6.75 19.75
CA TYR A 551 -6.22 -5.74 20.53
C TYR A 551 -5.47 -4.40 20.62
N LEU A 552 -4.20 -4.36 20.19
CA LEU A 552 -3.39 -3.15 20.09
C LEU A 552 -2.55 -3.16 18.79
N PRO A 553 -3.13 -2.80 17.63
CA PRO A 553 -2.48 -2.97 16.33
C PRO A 553 -1.11 -2.28 16.17
N GLY A 554 -0.87 -1.18 16.91
CA GLY A 554 0.43 -0.50 16.94
C GLY A 554 1.52 -1.23 17.75
N TYR A 555 1.21 -2.33 18.43
CA TYR A 555 2.20 -3.21 19.05
C TYR A 555 2.46 -4.40 18.12
N THR A 556 3.51 -4.27 17.32
CA THR A 556 3.90 -5.27 16.31
C THR A 556 5.12 -6.08 16.76
N LYS A 557 5.26 -7.27 16.18
CA LYS A 557 6.52 -8.04 16.21
C LYS A 557 7.03 -8.26 14.79
N THR A 558 8.31 -7.98 14.57
CA THR A 558 8.98 -8.15 13.28
C THR A 558 9.51 -9.56 13.09
N TYR A 559 9.25 -10.13 11.93
CA TYR A 559 9.76 -11.42 11.45
C TYR A 559 10.54 -11.24 10.14
N THR A 560 11.49 -12.12 9.89
CA THR A 560 12.19 -12.22 8.61
C THR A 560 11.65 -13.43 7.84
N VAL A 561 11.14 -13.21 6.64
CA VAL A 561 10.58 -14.26 5.77
C VAL A 561 11.54 -14.51 4.61
N THR A 562 12.05 -15.73 4.51
CA THR A 562 12.88 -16.21 3.40
C THR A 562 12.08 -17.19 2.55
N LEU A 563 11.87 -16.83 1.28
CA LEU A 563 11.20 -17.64 0.29
C LEU A 563 12.22 -18.36 -0.58
N THR A 564 12.00 -19.63 -0.87
CA THR A 564 12.81 -20.38 -1.85
C THR A 564 11.89 -20.92 -2.94
N LYS A 565 12.28 -20.72 -4.20
CA LYS A 565 11.64 -21.41 -5.32
C LYS A 565 12.29 -22.79 -5.49
N GLU A 566 11.47 -23.85 -5.54
CA GLU A 566 11.95 -25.17 -5.92
C GLU A 566 12.54 -25.13 -7.34
N ALA A 567 13.57 -25.95 -7.61
CA ALA A 567 14.14 -26.04 -8.95
C ALA A 567 13.16 -26.70 -9.94
N ALA A 568 13.20 -26.30 -11.21
CA ALA A 568 12.37 -26.92 -12.24
C ALA A 568 12.77 -28.40 -12.45
N PRO A 569 11.82 -29.36 -12.41
CA PRO A 569 12.13 -30.79 -12.42
C PRO A 569 12.79 -31.24 -13.73
N LYS A 570 13.63 -32.28 -13.64
CA LYS A 570 14.41 -32.83 -14.76
C LYS A 570 13.93 -34.23 -15.11
N LEU A 571 13.72 -34.53 -16.39
CA LEU A 571 13.23 -35.81 -16.85
C LEU A 571 14.36 -36.84 -16.79
N GLY A 572 14.05 -38.08 -16.38
CA GLY A 572 15.05 -39.14 -16.26
C GLY A 572 15.46 -39.72 -17.61
N SER A 573 14.47 -40.05 -18.45
CA SER A 573 14.71 -40.58 -19.81
C SER A 573 13.50 -40.40 -20.71
N PHE A 574 13.72 -40.37 -22.03
CA PHE A 574 12.66 -40.44 -23.03
C PHE A 574 13.11 -41.31 -24.20
N LYS A 575 12.32 -42.32 -24.56
CA LYS A 575 12.67 -43.33 -25.55
C LYS A 575 11.51 -43.64 -26.49
N ILE A 576 11.80 -43.92 -27.75
CA ILE A 576 10.84 -44.46 -28.73
C ILE A 576 11.22 -45.90 -29.03
N PRO A 577 10.38 -46.89 -28.68
CA PRO A 577 10.62 -48.28 -29.04
C PRO A 577 10.67 -48.50 -30.56
N ALA A 578 11.34 -49.59 -30.97
CA ALA A 578 11.31 -50.06 -32.35
C ALA A 578 9.87 -50.24 -32.85
N THR A 579 9.55 -49.67 -34.02
CA THR A 579 8.21 -49.69 -34.62
C THR A 579 8.32 -49.99 -36.11
N THR A 580 8.44 -51.28 -36.44
CA THR A 580 8.45 -51.79 -37.82
C THR A 580 7.17 -51.36 -38.56
N GLY A 581 7.30 -50.82 -39.77
CA GLY A 581 6.21 -50.17 -40.52
C GLY A 581 6.23 -48.64 -40.50
N LYS A 582 6.94 -48.01 -39.55
CA LYS A 582 7.14 -46.55 -39.48
C LYS A 582 8.57 -46.10 -39.82
N GLY A 583 9.47 -46.99 -40.23
CA GLY A 583 10.86 -46.66 -40.53
C GLY A 583 11.81 -46.72 -39.33
N ILE A 584 11.34 -47.14 -38.15
CA ILE A 584 12.09 -47.13 -36.89
C ILE A 584 12.43 -48.58 -36.52
N LYS A 585 13.63 -49.03 -36.89
CA LYS A 585 14.08 -50.40 -36.67
C LYS A 585 14.54 -50.66 -35.24
N ASP A 586 15.28 -49.72 -34.66
CA ASP A 586 15.91 -49.85 -33.35
C ASP A 586 15.29 -48.84 -32.36
N GLU A 587 15.45 -49.07 -31.05
CA GLU A 587 15.02 -48.10 -30.02
C GLU A 587 15.79 -46.77 -30.18
N VAL A 588 15.07 -45.65 -30.17
CA VAL A 588 15.65 -44.31 -30.20
C VAL A 588 15.61 -43.71 -28.81
N THR A 589 16.77 -43.43 -28.24
CA THR A 589 16.90 -42.69 -26.97
C THR A 589 17.05 -41.20 -27.27
N ALA A 590 16.32 -40.35 -26.55
CA ALA A 590 16.40 -38.91 -26.71
C ALA A 590 17.59 -38.30 -25.96
N ASP A 591 18.18 -37.26 -26.54
CA ASP A 591 19.05 -36.33 -25.81
C ASP A 591 18.16 -35.32 -25.06
N LEU A 592 18.36 -35.20 -23.74
CA LEU A 592 17.57 -34.32 -22.87
C LEU A 592 18.38 -33.09 -22.47
N THR A 593 17.84 -31.90 -22.70
CA THR A 593 18.46 -30.63 -22.27
C THR A 593 17.65 -29.98 -21.15
N HIS A 594 18.34 -29.60 -20.06
CA HIS A 594 17.77 -28.96 -18.88
C HIS A 594 18.54 -27.68 -18.55
N GLU A 595 18.12 -26.54 -19.07
CA GLU A 595 18.71 -25.25 -18.68
C GLU A 595 18.36 -24.94 -17.21
N GLU A 596 19.36 -24.53 -16.44
CA GLU A 596 19.18 -24.11 -15.04
C GLU A 596 18.38 -22.80 -14.97
N GLY A 597 17.44 -22.71 -14.04
CA GLY A 597 16.56 -21.54 -13.89
C GLY A 597 15.46 -21.40 -14.96
N SER A 598 15.41 -22.26 -15.98
CA SER A 598 14.34 -22.30 -16.98
C SER A 598 13.27 -23.35 -16.64
N ASP A 599 12.01 -23.03 -16.94
CA ASP A 599 10.88 -23.96 -16.94
C ASP A 599 10.69 -24.66 -18.30
N ALA A 600 11.59 -24.45 -19.26
CA ALA A 600 11.62 -25.15 -20.54
C ALA A 600 12.65 -26.29 -20.54
N GLY A 601 12.34 -27.35 -21.29
CA GLY A 601 13.25 -28.45 -21.59
C GLY A 601 13.14 -28.88 -23.05
N ILE A 602 14.15 -29.57 -23.57
CA ILE A 602 14.12 -30.12 -24.93
C ILE A 602 14.30 -31.64 -24.87
N ILE A 603 13.41 -32.35 -25.57
CA ILE A 603 13.56 -33.78 -25.88
C ILE A 603 13.98 -33.85 -27.34
N LYS A 604 15.21 -34.28 -27.62
CA LYS A 604 15.72 -34.35 -28.99
C LYS A 604 15.85 -35.80 -29.44
N LEU A 605 15.11 -36.17 -30.48
CA LEU A 605 15.09 -37.52 -31.06
C LEU A 605 15.81 -37.50 -32.40
N LYS A 606 16.73 -38.45 -32.60
CA LYS A 606 17.41 -38.67 -33.88
C LYS A 606 17.09 -40.07 -34.36
N PHE A 607 16.39 -40.17 -35.47
CA PHE A 607 15.90 -41.43 -36.00
C PHE A 607 16.77 -41.92 -37.14
N ASP A 608 17.49 -43.03 -36.95
CA ASP A 608 18.19 -43.68 -38.04
C ASP A 608 17.22 -44.35 -39.01
N HIS A 609 17.40 -44.11 -40.31
CA HIS A 609 16.64 -44.83 -41.34
C HIS A 609 17.29 -46.18 -41.59
N LYS A 610 16.76 -47.28 -41.05
CA LYS A 610 17.37 -48.63 -41.12
C LYS A 610 16.40 -49.76 -41.48
N GLU A 611 15.16 -49.43 -41.83
CA GLU A 611 14.16 -50.44 -42.20
C GLU A 611 14.39 -50.92 -43.64
N ALA A 612 14.65 -52.22 -43.81
CA ALA A 612 14.92 -52.83 -45.12
C ALA A 612 13.75 -52.59 -46.09
N GLY A 613 14.05 -52.20 -47.33
CA GLY A 613 13.06 -51.98 -48.40
C GLY A 613 12.16 -50.74 -48.24
N ARG A 614 12.34 -49.92 -47.19
CA ARG A 614 11.50 -48.72 -46.97
C ARG A 614 12.07 -47.48 -47.67
N ASN A 615 11.71 -47.25 -48.93
CA ASN A 615 12.17 -46.05 -49.65
C ASN A 615 11.35 -44.77 -49.34
N THR A 616 10.74 -44.68 -48.15
CA THR A 616 9.93 -43.54 -47.69
C THR A 616 10.41 -43.05 -46.33
N ASP A 617 10.09 -41.79 -46.01
CA ASP A 617 10.54 -41.16 -44.77
C ASP A 617 9.97 -41.84 -43.53
N ILE A 618 10.65 -41.63 -42.40
CA ILE A 618 10.22 -42.12 -41.09
C ILE A 618 8.92 -41.41 -40.70
N VAL A 619 7.93 -42.19 -40.25
CA VAL A 619 6.62 -41.70 -39.85
C VAL A 619 6.63 -41.42 -38.35
N LEU A 620 6.49 -40.14 -38.01
CA LEU A 620 6.57 -39.64 -36.63
C LEU A 620 5.22 -39.58 -35.91
N THR A 621 4.12 -39.91 -36.59
CA THR A 621 2.78 -39.92 -36.00
C THR A 621 2.47 -41.22 -35.27
N GLY A 622 1.64 -41.16 -34.22
CA GLY A 622 1.16 -42.36 -33.51
C GLY A 622 2.27 -43.21 -32.89
N LEU A 623 3.34 -42.57 -32.41
CA LEU A 623 4.43 -43.20 -31.68
C LEU A 623 4.08 -43.28 -30.19
N THR A 624 4.60 -44.31 -29.50
CA THR A 624 4.31 -44.60 -28.09
C THR A 624 5.61 -44.52 -27.28
N PRO A 625 5.96 -43.35 -26.69
CA PRO A 625 7.19 -43.19 -25.94
C PRO A 625 7.20 -43.95 -24.62
N THR A 626 8.39 -44.38 -24.21
CA THR A 626 8.69 -44.81 -22.84
C THR A 626 9.37 -43.67 -22.10
N ILE A 627 8.77 -43.23 -20.98
CA ILE A 627 9.17 -42.00 -20.28
C ILE A 627 9.60 -42.33 -18.85
N GLY A 628 10.84 -41.99 -18.50
CA GLY A 628 11.40 -42.13 -17.17
C GLY A 628 11.06 -40.92 -16.31
N VAL A 629 9.97 -41.02 -15.54
CA VAL A 629 9.52 -39.99 -14.61
C VAL A 629 10.24 -40.18 -13.26
N PRO A 630 10.98 -39.17 -12.76
CA PRO A 630 11.64 -39.26 -11.45
C PRO A 630 10.64 -39.44 -10.29
N ALA A 631 11.11 -40.00 -9.18
CA ALA A 631 10.30 -40.15 -7.97
C ALA A 631 9.76 -38.79 -7.49
N GLY A 632 8.49 -38.75 -7.06
CA GLY A 632 7.83 -37.53 -6.60
C GLY A 632 7.38 -36.57 -7.72
N CYS A 633 7.57 -36.94 -8.99
CA CYS A 633 7.07 -36.19 -10.14
C CYS A 633 5.91 -36.93 -10.85
N SER A 634 5.09 -36.17 -11.57
CA SER A 634 4.07 -36.66 -12.48
C SER A 634 4.26 -36.02 -13.86
N ILE A 635 3.72 -36.67 -14.90
CA ILE A 635 3.75 -36.15 -16.27
C ILE A 635 2.33 -36.14 -16.82
N ASP A 636 1.98 -35.10 -17.58
CA ASP A 636 0.66 -34.91 -18.17
C ASP A 636 0.27 -36.00 -19.18
N SER A 637 1.25 -36.54 -19.91
CA SER A 637 1.08 -37.69 -20.81
C SER A 637 1.85 -38.90 -20.28
N PRO A 638 1.15 -39.91 -19.72
CA PRO A 638 1.75 -41.12 -19.18
C PRO A 638 2.70 -41.83 -20.16
N SER A 639 3.73 -42.46 -19.59
CA SER A 639 4.58 -43.39 -20.34
C SER A 639 3.74 -44.49 -20.99
N SER A 640 4.18 -44.96 -22.15
CA SER A 640 3.54 -46.05 -22.90
C SER A 640 2.14 -45.72 -23.44
N GLN A 641 1.81 -44.44 -23.56
CA GLN A 641 0.61 -43.97 -24.27
C GLN A 641 0.97 -43.41 -25.65
N VAL A 642 0.08 -43.61 -26.63
CA VAL A 642 0.25 -43.06 -27.98
C VAL A 642 0.21 -41.53 -27.96
N VAL A 643 1.17 -40.89 -28.61
CA VAL A 643 1.18 -39.44 -28.83
C VAL A 643 0.23 -39.11 -29.99
N SER A 644 -0.69 -38.18 -29.75
CA SER A 644 -1.58 -37.67 -30.79
C SER A 644 -0.82 -36.78 -31.78
N GLY A 645 -1.02 -36.98 -33.07
CA GLY A 645 -0.33 -36.20 -34.11
C GLY A 645 1.14 -36.59 -34.27
N ASP A 646 1.94 -35.65 -34.78
CA ASP A 646 3.38 -35.81 -35.01
C ASP A 646 4.15 -35.57 -33.71
N ILE A 647 5.03 -36.50 -33.33
CA ILE A 647 5.80 -36.37 -32.09
C ILE A 647 6.78 -35.20 -32.10
N SER A 648 7.19 -34.68 -33.26
CA SER A 648 8.19 -33.62 -33.39
C SER A 648 7.74 -32.25 -32.88
N SER A 649 6.47 -32.10 -32.53
CA SER A 649 5.91 -30.88 -31.94
C SER A 649 5.17 -31.14 -30.61
N ALA A 650 5.23 -32.38 -30.13
CA ALA A 650 4.61 -32.77 -28.87
C ALA A 650 5.23 -32.02 -27.69
N ARG A 651 4.40 -31.80 -26.67
CA ARG A 651 4.81 -31.19 -25.41
C ARG A 651 4.48 -32.11 -24.25
N PHE A 652 5.38 -32.15 -23.29
CA PHE A 652 5.22 -32.93 -22.06
C PHE A 652 5.51 -32.03 -20.86
N THR A 653 4.63 -32.03 -19.87
CA THR A 653 4.78 -31.21 -18.67
C THR A 653 5.10 -32.11 -17.48
N LEU A 654 6.35 -32.02 -17.00
CA LEU A 654 6.78 -32.68 -15.78
C LEU A 654 6.45 -31.79 -14.58
N THR A 655 5.74 -32.33 -13.59
CA THR A 655 5.26 -31.59 -12.41
C THR A 655 5.73 -32.27 -11.12
N THR A 656 6.31 -31.53 -10.17
CA THR A 656 6.66 -32.04 -8.83
C THR A 656 5.43 -32.12 -7.92
N ALA A 657 5.54 -32.82 -6.78
CA ALA A 657 4.50 -32.82 -5.75
C ALA A 657 4.17 -31.42 -5.19
N LEU A 658 5.13 -30.48 -5.19
CA LEU A 658 4.90 -29.07 -4.82
C LEU A 658 4.32 -28.23 -5.97
N GLY A 659 4.16 -28.80 -7.16
CA GLY A 659 3.58 -28.15 -8.33
C GLY A 659 4.58 -27.38 -9.20
N SER A 660 5.89 -27.54 -8.99
CA SER A 660 6.90 -27.00 -9.92
C SER A 660 6.82 -27.70 -11.25
N LYS A 661 6.99 -26.96 -12.34
CA LYS A 661 6.81 -27.47 -13.70
C LYS A 661 8.05 -27.27 -14.55
N ARG A 662 8.30 -28.24 -15.44
CA ARG A 662 9.11 -28.06 -16.64
C ARG A 662 8.35 -28.59 -17.85
N VAL A 663 8.22 -27.76 -18.88
CA VAL A 663 7.58 -28.12 -20.14
C VAL A 663 8.64 -28.49 -21.16
N TYR A 664 8.63 -29.74 -21.60
CA TYR A 664 9.51 -30.25 -22.64
C TYR A 664 8.87 -30.08 -24.01
N THR A 665 9.60 -29.48 -24.93
CA THR A 665 9.28 -29.51 -26.36
C THR A 665 10.08 -30.61 -27.02
N VAL A 666 9.40 -31.49 -27.75
CA VAL A 666 10.09 -32.49 -28.57
C VAL A 666 10.61 -31.84 -29.84
N THR A 667 11.81 -32.25 -30.25
CA THR A 667 12.36 -32.02 -31.59
C THR A 667 12.78 -33.37 -32.14
N ALA A 668 12.47 -33.63 -33.41
CA ALA A 668 12.81 -34.88 -34.07
C ALA A 668 13.60 -34.58 -35.34
N VAL A 669 14.61 -35.40 -35.61
CA VAL A 669 15.37 -35.36 -36.86
C VAL A 669 15.31 -36.74 -37.52
N LYS A 670 14.78 -36.79 -38.74
CA LYS A 670 14.75 -38.00 -39.58
C LYS A 670 16.09 -38.18 -40.28
N GLY A 671 16.70 -39.36 -40.09
CA GLY A 671 17.98 -39.74 -40.67
C GLY A 671 17.98 -39.68 -42.19
N PRO A 672 19.11 -39.26 -42.81
CA PRO A 672 19.21 -39.22 -44.25
C PRO A 672 19.23 -40.64 -44.84
N PHE A 673 18.69 -40.76 -46.05
CA PHE A 673 18.77 -42.00 -46.83
C PHE A 673 18.74 -41.71 -48.33
N ILE A 674 19.21 -42.66 -49.14
CA ILE A 674 19.05 -42.63 -50.60
C ILE A 674 17.67 -43.17 -50.95
N ARG A 675 16.77 -42.32 -51.42
CA ARG A 675 15.43 -42.72 -51.86
C ARG A 675 15.47 -43.45 -53.19
N THR A 676 16.24 -42.92 -54.14
CA THR A 676 16.48 -43.54 -55.44
C THR A 676 17.95 -43.39 -55.83
N PHE A 677 18.50 -44.42 -56.46
CA PHE A 677 19.82 -44.42 -57.08
C PHE A 677 19.65 -45.00 -58.48
N LYS A 678 19.98 -44.22 -59.50
CA LYS A 678 19.79 -44.64 -60.89
C LYS A 678 20.88 -44.11 -61.82
N PHE A 679 21.09 -44.83 -62.92
CA PHE A 679 21.82 -44.33 -64.07
C PHE A 679 20.82 -44.06 -65.20
N GLY A 680 20.79 -42.82 -65.67
CA GLY A 680 19.91 -42.39 -66.77
C GLY A 680 20.58 -42.44 -68.13
N THR A 681 19.82 -42.08 -69.16
CA THR A 681 20.21 -42.09 -70.59
C THR A 681 21.31 -41.09 -70.97
N SER A 682 21.70 -40.20 -70.05
CA SER A 682 22.89 -39.35 -70.20
C SER A 682 24.19 -40.16 -70.18
N ASN A 683 24.16 -41.39 -69.66
CA ASN A 683 25.28 -42.31 -69.69
C ASN A 683 25.27 -43.11 -71.00
N THR A 684 26.35 -43.05 -71.77
CA THR A 684 26.51 -43.80 -73.01
C THR A 684 26.32 -45.31 -72.77
N GLY A 685 25.47 -45.94 -73.58
CA GLY A 685 25.15 -47.37 -73.47
C GLY A 685 23.93 -47.71 -72.61
N ILE A 686 23.26 -46.70 -72.02
CA ILE A 686 22.03 -46.89 -71.24
C ILE A 686 20.83 -46.29 -72.00
N SER A 687 19.86 -47.13 -72.39
CA SER A 687 18.67 -46.72 -73.16
C SER A 687 17.45 -46.38 -72.30
N SER A 688 17.47 -46.73 -71.02
CA SER A 688 16.40 -46.45 -70.04
C SER A 688 16.98 -46.44 -68.63
N ASP A 689 16.35 -45.69 -67.71
CA ASP A 689 16.79 -45.60 -66.32
C ASP A 689 16.98 -46.99 -65.69
N SER A 690 18.20 -47.25 -65.23
CA SER A 690 18.52 -48.47 -64.49
C SER A 690 18.18 -48.26 -63.02
N ALA A 691 17.11 -48.89 -62.53
CA ALA A 691 16.71 -48.80 -61.13
C ALA A 691 17.57 -49.71 -60.25
N ALA A 692 18.15 -49.16 -59.18
CA ALA A 692 18.87 -49.96 -58.19
C ALA A 692 17.91 -50.64 -57.19
N SER A 693 18.31 -51.82 -56.71
CA SER A 693 17.76 -52.38 -55.48
C SER A 693 18.50 -51.78 -54.28
N ILE A 694 17.77 -51.30 -53.29
CA ILE A 694 18.33 -50.60 -52.12
C ILE A 694 17.89 -51.33 -50.84
N ASP A 695 18.84 -51.77 -50.04
CA ASP A 695 18.62 -52.28 -48.69
C ASP A 695 19.13 -51.26 -47.66
N HIS A 696 18.19 -50.57 -47.01
CA HIS A 696 18.50 -49.57 -45.99
C HIS A 696 19.00 -50.13 -44.67
N ASN A 697 18.80 -51.42 -44.40
CA ASN A 697 19.29 -52.06 -43.18
C ASN A 697 20.80 -52.34 -43.27
N THR A 698 21.25 -52.88 -44.41
CA THR A 698 22.66 -53.19 -44.65
C THR A 698 23.44 -52.05 -45.31
N GLY A 699 22.74 -51.09 -45.91
CA GLY A 699 23.34 -50.04 -46.73
C GLY A 699 23.72 -50.53 -48.14
N ALA A 700 23.33 -51.74 -48.55
CA ALA A 700 23.67 -52.25 -49.87
C ALA A 700 22.81 -51.60 -50.97
N ILE A 701 23.46 -51.19 -52.06
CA ILE A 701 22.80 -50.75 -53.30
C ILE A 701 23.37 -51.59 -54.44
N THR A 702 22.51 -52.28 -55.18
CA THR A 702 22.93 -53.12 -56.31
C THR A 702 22.22 -52.69 -57.59
N ILE A 703 22.97 -52.52 -58.66
CA ILE A 703 22.46 -52.08 -59.97
C ILE A 703 23.17 -52.83 -61.09
N THR A 704 22.40 -53.28 -62.08
CA THR A 704 22.93 -53.96 -63.28
C THR A 704 22.79 -53.03 -64.47
N VAL A 705 23.86 -52.87 -65.26
CA VAL A 705 23.88 -52.05 -66.47
C VAL A 705 24.12 -52.90 -67.73
N PRO A 706 23.59 -52.49 -68.90
CA PRO A 706 23.73 -53.25 -70.15
C PRO A 706 25.17 -53.41 -70.64
N SER A 707 25.42 -54.40 -71.50
CA SER A 707 26.72 -54.64 -72.16
C SER A 707 27.17 -53.49 -73.08
N ALA A 708 26.21 -52.70 -73.58
CA ALA A 708 26.47 -51.50 -74.39
C ALA A 708 27.17 -50.38 -73.60
N VAL A 709 27.21 -50.44 -72.27
CA VAL A 709 28.06 -49.55 -71.46
C VAL A 709 29.50 -49.94 -71.69
N ALA A 710 30.25 -49.04 -72.34
CA ALA A 710 31.66 -49.27 -72.62
C ALA A 710 32.47 -49.37 -71.32
N ARG A 711 33.36 -50.36 -71.24
CA ARG A 711 34.35 -50.45 -70.15
C ARG A 711 35.71 -49.99 -70.67
N ASN A 712 36.49 -49.33 -69.81
CA ASN A 712 37.90 -49.12 -70.12
C ASN A 712 38.65 -50.45 -69.99
N SER A 713 39.52 -50.76 -70.96
CA SER A 713 40.16 -52.08 -71.10
C SER A 713 41.15 -52.38 -69.95
N SER A 714 41.27 -53.68 -69.61
CA SER A 714 42.06 -54.35 -68.55
C SER A 714 41.37 -54.55 -67.19
N GLU A 715 40.62 -53.58 -66.65
CA GLU A 715 40.18 -53.60 -65.24
C GLU A 715 38.65 -53.68 -65.02
N ASN A 716 37.84 -53.92 -66.05
CA ASN A 716 36.37 -53.96 -65.94
C ASN A 716 35.72 -52.69 -65.34
N LYS A 717 36.37 -51.54 -65.54
CA LYS A 717 35.90 -50.25 -65.05
C LYS A 717 34.93 -49.60 -66.02
N VAL A 718 33.81 -49.11 -65.49
CA VAL A 718 32.84 -48.27 -66.19
C VAL A 718 32.76 -46.91 -65.49
N THR A 719 32.72 -45.83 -66.27
CA THR A 719 32.51 -44.48 -65.73
C THR A 719 31.05 -44.11 -65.93
N LEU A 720 30.33 -43.91 -64.84
CA LEU A 720 28.90 -43.61 -64.85
C LEU A 720 28.58 -42.43 -63.94
N THR A 721 27.67 -41.59 -64.37
CA THR A 721 27.13 -40.45 -63.62
C THR A 721 25.80 -40.85 -62.98
N PRO A 722 25.74 -41.08 -61.66
CA PRO A 722 24.51 -41.44 -60.97
C PRO A 722 23.61 -40.22 -60.75
N THR A 723 22.30 -40.46 -60.82
CA THR A 723 21.29 -39.55 -60.28
C THR A 723 20.77 -40.14 -58.97
N ILE A 724 20.94 -39.38 -57.89
CA ILE A 724 20.58 -39.77 -56.52
C ILE A 724 19.51 -38.82 -56.01
N GLU A 725 18.40 -39.35 -55.51
CA GLU A 725 17.40 -38.59 -54.76
C GLU A 725 17.48 -38.98 -53.28
N PHE A 726 17.46 -37.97 -52.41
CA PHE A 726 17.57 -38.17 -50.97
C PHE A 726 16.20 -38.18 -50.28
N GLY A 727 16.15 -38.80 -49.11
CA GLY A 727 15.08 -38.66 -48.13
C GLY A 727 15.63 -38.40 -46.74
N GLY A 728 14.74 -38.26 -45.76
CA GLY A 728 15.02 -37.73 -44.44
C GLY A 728 14.58 -36.27 -44.31
N ASP A 729 14.99 -35.61 -43.24
CA ASP A 729 14.71 -34.18 -43.08
C ASP A 729 15.61 -33.33 -43.98
N ASP A 730 15.05 -32.24 -44.51
CA ASP A 730 15.71 -31.28 -45.40
C ASP A 730 16.36 -31.95 -46.63
N ALA A 731 15.67 -32.91 -47.24
CA ALA A 731 16.14 -33.71 -48.38
C ALA A 731 16.69 -32.89 -49.57
N THR A 732 16.26 -31.63 -49.74
CA THR A 732 16.78 -30.71 -50.77
C THR A 732 18.18 -30.19 -50.48
N THR A 733 18.61 -30.23 -49.22
CA THR A 733 19.94 -29.81 -48.75
C THR A 733 20.84 -31.00 -48.39
N ALA A 734 20.28 -32.21 -48.37
CA ALA A 734 21.05 -33.43 -48.20
C ALA A 734 22.06 -33.59 -49.34
N SER A 735 23.21 -34.18 -49.01
CA SER A 735 24.30 -34.38 -49.97
C SER A 735 24.90 -35.77 -49.81
N SER A 736 25.59 -36.24 -50.84
CA SER A 736 26.37 -37.47 -50.79
C SER A 736 27.82 -37.20 -51.17
N SER A 737 28.72 -38.03 -50.63
CA SER A 737 30.08 -38.17 -51.13
C SER A 737 30.32 -39.63 -51.50
N PRO A 738 30.54 -39.96 -52.79
CA PRO A 738 30.53 -39.08 -53.97
C PRO A 738 29.18 -38.37 -54.25
N ALA A 739 29.23 -37.21 -54.91
CA ALA A 739 28.05 -36.39 -55.16
C ALA A 739 27.19 -36.87 -56.35
N SER A 740 25.88 -36.67 -56.25
CA SER A 740 24.93 -36.89 -57.35
C SER A 740 25.30 -36.04 -58.57
N GLY A 741 25.18 -36.59 -59.78
CA GLY A 741 25.51 -35.89 -61.02
C GLY A 741 27.01 -35.77 -61.32
N VAL A 742 27.90 -36.30 -60.47
CA VAL A 742 29.35 -36.35 -60.73
C VAL A 742 29.72 -37.72 -61.29
N PRO A 743 30.45 -37.82 -62.43
CA PRO A 743 30.92 -39.09 -62.96
C PRO A 743 31.76 -39.86 -61.93
N GLN A 744 31.51 -41.15 -61.78
CA GLN A 744 32.24 -42.06 -60.89
C GLN A 744 32.70 -43.30 -61.64
N GLU A 745 33.89 -43.78 -61.31
CA GLU A 745 34.40 -45.06 -61.83
C GLU A 745 33.95 -46.20 -60.93
N PHE A 746 33.39 -47.24 -61.55
CA PHE A 746 32.99 -48.47 -60.89
C PHE A 746 33.73 -49.65 -61.51
N THR A 747 34.44 -50.42 -60.70
CA THR A 747 34.88 -51.76 -61.09
C THR A 747 33.68 -52.70 -61.01
N SER A 748 33.33 -53.36 -62.11
CA SER A 748 32.15 -54.23 -62.15
C SER A 748 32.20 -55.31 -61.06
N GLY A 749 31.21 -55.31 -60.16
CA GLY A 749 31.09 -56.26 -59.04
C GLY A 749 31.74 -55.81 -57.72
N GLU A 750 32.46 -54.69 -57.70
CA GLU A 750 33.06 -54.13 -56.48
C GLU A 750 32.19 -52.99 -55.91
N ALA A 751 32.24 -52.82 -54.59
CA ALA A 751 31.44 -51.83 -53.89
C ALA A 751 32.18 -50.47 -53.77
N VAL A 752 31.48 -49.40 -54.13
CA VAL A 752 31.89 -48.00 -53.90
C VAL A 752 31.09 -47.42 -52.75
N GLN A 753 31.78 -46.78 -51.79
CA GLN A 753 31.14 -46.17 -50.64
C GLN A 753 30.50 -44.83 -50.99
N TYR A 754 29.26 -44.64 -50.54
CA TYR A 754 28.55 -43.36 -50.55
C TYR A 754 28.15 -42.98 -49.13
N ILE A 755 28.57 -41.82 -48.66
CA ILE A 755 28.16 -41.26 -47.37
C ILE A 755 27.13 -40.17 -47.64
N VAL A 756 25.88 -40.36 -47.21
CA VAL A 756 24.83 -39.34 -47.28
C VAL A 756 24.83 -38.56 -45.99
N THR A 757 24.96 -37.24 -46.08
CA THR A 757 24.88 -36.32 -44.94
C THR A 757 23.58 -35.53 -45.01
N GLY A 758 22.79 -35.57 -43.94
CA GLY A 758 21.53 -34.86 -43.79
C GLY A 758 21.58 -33.78 -42.71
N LYS A 759 20.40 -33.40 -42.22
CA LYS A 759 20.24 -32.38 -41.18
C LYS A 759 21.07 -32.69 -39.92
N GLU A 760 21.62 -31.64 -39.32
CA GLU A 760 22.45 -31.70 -38.11
C GLU A 760 23.66 -32.63 -38.20
N GLY A 761 24.17 -32.88 -39.41
CA GLY A 761 25.35 -33.73 -39.63
C GLY A 761 25.09 -35.22 -39.45
N MET A 762 23.83 -35.67 -39.37
CA MET A 762 23.55 -37.11 -39.41
C MET A 762 24.04 -37.71 -40.72
N GLN A 763 24.62 -38.91 -40.65
CA GLN A 763 25.20 -39.58 -41.79
C GLN A 763 24.68 -41.01 -41.93
N LYS A 764 24.54 -41.45 -43.18
CA LYS A 764 24.26 -42.84 -43.51
C LYS A 764 25.17 -43.31 -44.65
N THR A 765 25.81 -44.45 -44.43
CA THR A 765 26.74 -45.05 -45.39
C THR A 765 26.05 -46.10 -46.24
N TYR A 766 26.33 -46.09 -47.54
CA TYR A 766 25.88 -47.03 -48.54
C TYR A 766 27.06 -47.64 -49.28
N GLN A 767 26.92 -48.90 -49.69
CA GLN A 767 27.88 -49.65 -50.49
C GLN A 767 27.23 -49.95 -51.84
N VAL A 768 27.62 -49.20 -52.88
CA VAL A 768 27.04 -49.28 -54.24
C VAL A 768 27.85 -50.25 -55.08
N THR A 769 27.22 -51.35 -55.51
CA THR A 769 27.81 -52.36 -56.39
C THR A 769 27.16 -52.28 -57.77
N VAL A 770 27.96 -51.99 -58.79
CA VAL A 770 27.53 -51.92 -60.19
C VAL A 770 28.00 -53.18 -60.90
N THR A 771 27.10 -53.89 -61.57
CA THR A 771 27.45 -55.05 -62.41
C THR A 771 27.14 -54.75 -63.87
N ARG A 772 28.11 -54.93 -64.76
CA ARG A 772 27.89 -54.80 -66.20
C ARG A 772 27.64 -56.17 -66.81
N THR A 773 26.57 -56.32 -67.58
CA THR A 773 26.30 -57.53 -68.34
C THR A 773 27.37 -57.73 -69.42
N PRO A 774 27.99 -58.92 -69.56
CA PRO A 774 28.96 -59.17 -70.63
C PRO A 774 28.36 -59.09 -72.05
N SER A 775 29.17 -58.71 -73.05
CA SER A 775 28.76 -58.73 -74.47
C SER A 775 28.69 -60.15 -75.05
N THR A 776 27.70 -60.39 -75.90
CA THR A 776 27.47 -61.67 -76.62
C THR A 776 28.00 -61.67 -78.06
N GLU A 777 28.59 -60.57 -78.56
CA GLU A 777 29.07 -60.49 -79.95
C GLU A 777 30.43 -61.17 -80.16
N ALA A 778 30.53 -62.10 -81.12
CA ALA A 778 31.76 -62.82 -81.48
C ALA A 778 32.08 -62.73 -83.00
N VAL A 779 32.50 -61.57 -83.50
CA VAL A 779 32.75 -61.36 -84.96
C VAL A 779 34.10 -60.70 -85.24
N ILE A 780 34.72 -61.01 -86.39
CA ILE A 780 35.82 -60.21 -86.98
C ILE A 780 35.19 -59.14 -87.86
N LYS A 781 35.48 -57.86 -87.57
CA LYS A 781 35.01 -56.68 -88.31
C LYS A 781 35.97 -56.29 -89.43
N SER A 782 37.28 -56.47 -89.25
CA SER A 782 38.29 -56.26 -90.29
C SER A 782 39.50 -57.17 -90.10
N PHE A 783 40.17 -57.51 -91.20
CA PHE A 783 41.36 -58.35 -91.20
C PHE A 783 42.31 -57.89 -92.31
N GLU A 784 43.59 -57.68 -91.99
CA GLU A 784 44.60 -57.19 -92.95
C GLU A 784 45.96 -57.85 -92.69
N ILE A 785 46.65 -58.25 -93.76
CA ILE A 785 47.99 -58.88 -93.69
C ILE A 785 49.02 -57.94 -94.30
N GLU A 786 49.86 -57.30 -93.50
CA GLU A 786 50.74 -56.21 -93.97
C GLU A 786 49.94 -55.00 -94.51
N SER A 787 50.55 -53.82 -94.49
CA SER A 787 49.85 -52.59 -94.89
C SER A 787 49.42 -52.64 -96.37
N GLY A 788 48.13 -52.46 -96.63
CA GLY A 788 47.56 -52.37 -97.98
C GLY A 788 46.89 -53.65 -98.50
N HIS A 789 46.90 -54.74 -97.74
CA HIS A 789 46.31 -56.03 -98.13
C HIS A 789 45.12 -56.39 -97.24
N SER A 790 44.01 -55.67 -97.44
CA SER A 790 42.77 -55.89 -96.69
C SER A 790 42.05 -57.15 -97.16
N GLY A 791 41.68 -58.01 -96.20
CA GLY A 791 40.90 -59.21 -96.43
C GLY A 791 39.42 -58.93 -96.65
N ASN A 792 38.81 -59.59 -97.62
CA ASN A 792 37.37 -59.63 -97.76
C ASN A 792 36.79 -60.70 -96.82
N ILE A 793 35.91 -60.28 -95.92
CA ILE A 793 35.25 -61.15 -94.94
C ILE A 793 33.88 -61.53 -95.48
N SER A 794 33.61 -62.83 -95.52
CA SER A 794 32.34 -63.39 -95.94
C SER A 794 31.86 -64.41 -94.92
N GLU A 795 30.56 -64.46 -94.68
CA GLU A 795 29.95 -65.50 -93.86
C GLU A 795 29.47 -66.62 -94.77
N THR A 796 30.01 -67.82 -94.61
CA THR A 796 29.73 -68.96 -95.48
C THR A 796 28.71 -69.88 -94.80
N GLY A 797 27.43 -69.73 -95.12
CA GLY A 797 26.37 -70.60 -94.57
C GLY A 797 26.11 -70.43 -93.06
N THR A 798 25.47 -71.43 -92.43
CA THR A 798 24.92 -71.33 -91.07
C THR A 798 25.97 -71.07 -89.99
N GLY A 799 25.97 -69.84 -89.46
CA GLY A 799 26.25 -69.48 -88.06
C GLY A 799 27.71 -69.34 -87.63
N ASP A 800 28.49 -70.41 -87.75
CA ASP A 800 29.67 -70.58 -86.89
C ASP A 800 31.01 -70.52 -87.64
N LYS A 801 30.98 -70.47 -88.98
CA LYS A 801 32.16 -70.35 -89.84
C LYS A 801 32.09 -69.16 -90.80
N GLY A 802 33.09 -68.30 -90.74
CA GLY A 802 33.38 -67.26 -91.72
C GLY A 802 34.58 -67.63 -92.59
N ARG A 803 34.71 -66.95 -93.72
CA ARG A 803 35.84 -67.04 -94.64
C ARG A 803 36.41 -65.66 -94.86
N ILE A 804 37.74 -65.54 -94.80
CA ILE A 804 38.48 -64.32 -95.12
C ILE A 804 39.41 -64.63 -96.28
N VAL A 805 39.34 -63.85 -97.36
CA VAL A 805 40.27 -63.95 -98.50
C VAL A 805 41.09 -62.68 -98.61
N VAL A 806 42.41 -62.83 -98.65
CA VAL A 806 43.34 -61.68 -98.57
C VAL A 806 44.22 -61.63 -99.83
N PRO A 807 44.17 -60.52 -100.61
CA PRO A 807 45.07 -60.32 -101.73
C PRO A 807 46.49 -60.06 -101.22
N VAL A 808 47.49 -60.74 -101.76
CA VAL A 808 48.92 -60.44 -101.53
C VAL A 808 49.66 -60.44 -102.86
N THR A 809 50.76 -59.69 -102.96
CA THR A 809 51.61 -59.68 -104.19
C THR A 809 52.64 -60.81 -104.20
N SER A 810 52.94 -61.39 -103.03
CA SER A 810 53.76 -62.59 -102.85
C SER A 810 53.44 -63.21 -101.48
N VAL A 811 53.80 -64.47 -101.23
CA VAL A 811 53.68 -65.05 -99.89
C VAL A 811 54.61 -64.26 -98.94
N PRO A 812 54.13 -63.79 -97.77
CA PRO A 812 54.98 -63.13 -96.80
C PRO A 812 56.22 -63.98 -96.47
N GLY A 813 57.42 -63.41 -96.62
CA GLY A 813 58.68 -64.13 -96.46
C GLY A 813 59.03 -64.53 -95.03
N SER A 814 58.24 -64.11 -94.05
CA SER A 814 58.37 -64.46 -92.62
C SER A 814 56.99 -64.49 -91.95
N SER A 815 56.91 -64.92 -90.68
CA SER A 815 55.66 -64.88 -89.93
C SER A 815 55.19 -63.44 -89.73
N VAL A 816 53.94 -63.14 -90.06
CA VAL A 816 53.32 -61.82 -89.95
C VAL A 816 52.18 -61.85 -88.94
N THR A 817 52.02 -60.79 -88.16
CA THR A 817 50.88 -60.60 -87.27
C THR A 817 49.82 -59.79 -88.02
N PRO A 818 48.64 -60.34 -88.34
CA PRO A 818 47.60 -59.57 -89.01
C PRO A 818 47.05 -58.46 -88.12
N SER A 819 46.62 -57.37 -88.75
CA SER A 819 45.81 -56.35 -88.09
C SER A 819 44.35 -56.82 -88.08
N ILE A 820 43.80 -57.08 -86.90
CA ILE A 820 42.46 -57.65 -86.72
C ILE A 820 41.60 -56.70 -85.87
N THR A 821 40.51 -56.19 -86.44
CA THR A 821 39.45 -55.53 -85.68
C THR A 821 38.34 -56.54 -85.43
N LYS A 822 37.96 -56.73 -84.17
CA LYS A 822 36.93 -57.69 -83.71
C LYS A 822 35.77 -56.96 -83.02
N SER A 823 34.68 -57.66 -82.69
CA SER A 823 33.64 -57.13 -81.80
C SER A 823 34.26 -56.64 -80.48
N GLU A 824 33.67 -55.60 -79.89
CA GLU A 824 34.23 -55.02 -78.66
C GLU A 824 34.28 -56.09 -77.56
N TYR A 825 35.38 -56.10 -76.81
CA TYR A 825 35.65 -57.03 -75.70
C TYR A 825 35.77 -58.51 -76.08
N ALA A 826 35.56 -58.88 -77.35
CA ALA A 826 35.81 -60.23 -77.81
C ALA A 826 37.31 -60.56 -77.83
N THR A 827 37.61 -61.86 -77.76
CA THR A 827 38.98 -62.39 -77.91
C THR A 827 39.12 -63.06 -79.26
N VAL A 828 40.32 -63.02 -79.84
CA VAL A 828 40.63 -63.70 -81.12
C VAL A 828 41.91 -64.52 -80.95
N THR A 829 41.91 -65.75 -81.46
CA THR A 829 43.05 -66.70 -81.38
C THR A 829 43.25 -67.36 -82.73
N PRO A 830 44.49 -67.46 -83.25
CA PRO A 830 45.74 -66.99 -82.66
C PRO A 830 45.89 -65.47 -82.74
N ALA A 831 46.57 -64.86 -81.77
CA ALA A 831 46.87 -63.43 -81.76
C ALA A 831 48.33 -63.10 -82.12
N ASN A 832 49.19 -64.12 -82.14
CA ASN A 832 50.62 -64.00 -82.46
C ASN A 832 50.87 -64.11 -83.97
N ALA A 833 52.10 -63.80 -84.39
CA ALA A 833 52.54 -63.89 -85.78
C ALA A 833 52.30 -65.30 -86.37
N GLN A 834 51.75 -65.35 -87.58
CA GLN A 834 51.43 -66.56 -88.31
C GLN A 834 52.18 -66.61 -89.64
N THR A 835 52.48 -67.81 -90.12
CA THR A 835 52.94 -68.04 -91.50
C THR A 835 51.74 -68.35 -92.38
N PHE A 836 51.69 -67.73 -93.56
CA PHE A 836 50.63 -67.94 -94.54
C PHE A 836 51.16 -68.71 -95.74
N SER A 837 50.30 -69.47 -96.40
CA SER A 837 50.58 -70.09 -97.69
C SER A 837 49.37 -69.97 -98.60
N TYR A 838 49.58 -70.04 -99.92
CA TYR A 838 48.47 -70.03 -100.86
C TYR A 838 47.59 -71.28 -100.79
N ASP A 839 48.09 -72.38 -100.20
CA ASP A 839 47.44 -73.70 -100.22
C ASP A 839 46.56 -73.95 -98.97
N THR A 840 47.13 -73.74 -97.80
CA THR A 840 46.50 -74.08 -96.52
C THR A 840 45.95 -72.83 -95.83
N PRO A 841 44.66 -72.79 -95.45
CA PRO A 841 44.14 -71.65 -94.70
C PRO A 841 44.74 -71.56 -93.32
N LYS A 842 44.65 -70.36 -92.73
CA LYS A 842 44.88 -70.14 -91.31
C LYS A 842 43.57 -69.90 -90.58
N GLU A 843 43.29 -70.69 -89.56
CA GLU A 843 42.08 -70.57 -88.74
C GLU A 843 42.23 -69.49 -87.65
N TYR A 844 41.21 -68.66 -87.48
CA TYR A 844 41.07 -67.68 -86.40
C TYR A 844 39.74 -67.85 -85.67
N THR A 845 39.78 -68.15 -84.38
CA THR A 845 38.61 -68.29 -83.50
C THR A 845 38.34 -66.98 -82.74
N VAL A 846 37.14 -66.42 -82.87
CA VAL A 846 36.65 -65.29 -82.08
C VAL A 846 35.67 -65.75 -81.02
N ARG A 847 35.85 -65.30 -79.77
CA ARG A 847 34.95 -65.61 -78.65
C ARG A 847 34.42 -64.32 -78.02
N ALA A 848 33.10 -64.27 -77.80
CA ALA A 848 32.43 -63.16 -77.12
C ALA A 848 32.90 -62.98 -75.67
N GLU A 849 32.59 -61.82 -75.07
CA GLU A 849 32.96 -61.51 -73.69
C GLU A 849 32.25 -62.40 -72.67
N ASP A 850 30.97 -62.73 -72.91
CA ASP A 850 30.15 -63.55 -72.02
C ASP A 850 30.67 -64.97 -71.82
N THR A 851 31.52 -65.45 -72.73
CA THR A 851 32.08 -66.80 -72.80
C THR A 851 31.06 -67.93 -72.97
N SER A 852 29.77 -67.67 -72.75
CA SER A 852 28.63 -68.55 -72.97
C SER A 852 28.21 -68.63 -74.44
N THR A 853 28.44 -67.59 -75.24
CA THR A 853 28.15 -67.63 -76.68
C THR A 853 29.19 -68.52 -77.40
N ALA A 854 28.73 -69.35 -78.34
CA ALA A 854 29.60 -70.20 -79.15
C ALA A 854 30.64 -69.37 -79.90
N ALA A 855 31.88 -69.87 -79.98
CA ALA A 855 32.95 -69.17 -80.67
C ALA A 855 32.76 -69.25 -82.19
N LYS A 856 33.04 -68.14 -82.90
CA LYS A 856 32.97 -68.07 -84.35
C LYS A 856 34.34 -68.31 -84.97
N ILE A 857 34.44 -69.16 -85.98
CA ILE A 857 35.71 -69.55 -86.62
C ILE A 857 35.84 -68.90 -87.99
N TYR A 858 37.00 -68.35 -88.32
CA TYR A 858 37.29 -67.75 -89.62
C TYR A 858 38.48 -68.45 -90.30
N ASP A 859 38.25 -69.02 -91.48
CA ASP A 859 39.33 -69.56 -92.32
C ASP A 859 39.90 -68.44 -93.21
N VAL A 860 41.18 -68.12 -93.02
CA VAL A 860 41.91 -67.08 -93.76
C VAL A 860 42.71 -67.70 -94.89
N TYR A 861 42.44 -67.26 -96.11
CA TYR A 861 43.12 -67.68 -97.33
C TYR A 861 43.85 -66.50 -97.96
N ILE A 862 45.14 -66.66 -98.29
CA ILE A 862 45.85 -65.68 -99.12
C ILE A 862 45.81 -66.09 -100.60
N TYR A 863 45.88 -65.12 -101.50
CA TYR A 863 46.00 -65.36 -102.94
C TYR A 863 46.90 -64.31 -103.61
N ASP A 864 47.57 -64.70 -104.68
CA ASP A 864 48.37 -63.79 -105.49
C ASP A 864 47.43 -62.88 -106.31
N SER A 865 47.41 -61.59 -105.97
CA SER A 865 46.53 -60.60 -106.58
C SER A 865 46.89 -60.29 -108.04
N THR A 866 48.09 -60.64 -108.49
CA THR A 866 48.53 -60.50 -109.89
C THR A 866 48.02 -61.65 -110.77
N LYS A 867 47.61 -62.77 -110.16
CA LYS A 867 47.19 -63.99 -110.85
C LYS A 867 45.67 -64.06 -110.91
N VAL A 868 45.13 -63.45 -111.98
CA VAL A 868 43.69 -63.38 -112.25
C VAL A 868 43.25 -64.40 -113.29
N LEU A 869 42.11 -65.04 -113.03
CA LEU A 869 41.37 -65.81 -114.03
C LEU A 869 40.48 -64.88 -114.85
N THR A 870 40.34 -65.19 -116.14
CA THR A 870 39.36 -64.55 -117.03
C THR A 870 38.22 -65.52 -117.32
N ALA A 871 36.98 -65.00 -117.35
CA ALA A 871 35.78 -65.80 -117.47
C ALA A 871 35.75 -66.67 -118.74
N ASP A 872 36.30 -66.18 -119.85
CA ASP A 872 36.36 -66.89 -121.14
C ASP A 872 37.15 -68.20 -121.09
N LYS A 873 38.06 -68.33 -120.10
CA LYS A 873 38.90 -69.52 -119.92
C LYS A 873 38.23 -70.63 -119.14
N LEU A 874 37.11 -70.35 -118.46
CA LEU A 874 36.38 -71.35 -117.68
C LEU A 874 35.59 -72.28 -118.61
N LYS A 875 35.66 -73.57 -118.36
CA LYS A 875 34.92 -74.60 -119.07
C LYS A 875 34.15 -75.46 -118.07
N ILE A 876 32.87 -75.69 -118.35
CA ILE A 876 32.03 -76.58 -117.54
C ILE A 876 31.72 -77.82 -118.35
N THR A 877 31.85 -78.97 -117.73
CA THR A 877 31.44 -80.24 -118.34
C THR A 877 30.56 -81.02 -117.39
N ASP A 878 29.49 -81.60 -117.92
CA ASP A 878 28.67 -82.57 -117.20
C ASP A 878 29.45 -83.89 -117.11
N SER A 879 29.63 -84.39 -115.90
CA SER A 879 30.35 -85.64 -115.61
C SER A 879 29.41 -86.76 -115.17
N SER A 880 28.10 -86.48 -115.05
CA SER A 880 27.08 -87.43 -114.59
C SER A 880 26.82 -88.61 -115.53
N THR A 881 27.35 -88.58 -116.75
CA THR A 881 27.19 -89.65 -117.76
C THR A 881 28.46 -90.49 -117.90
N SER A 882 28.33 -91.78 -117.55
CA SER A 882 29.41 -92.76 -117.59
C SER A 882 29.98 -92.96 -119.01
N GLY A 883 31.09 -92.28 -119.32
CA GLY A 883 31.96 -92.59 -120.47
C GLY A 883 32.17 -91.50 -121.52
N ALA A 884 31.48 -90.36 -121.45
CA ALA A 884 31.75 -89.20 -122.32
C ALA A 884 31.40 -87.88 -121.61
N SER A 885 32.42 -87.05 -121.35
CA SER A 885 32.25 -85.71 -120.78
C SER A 885 31.64 -84.77 -121.84
N THR A 886 30.49 -84.15 -121.55
CA THR A 886 29.82 -83.20 -122.46
C THR A 886 30.04 -81.75 -122.01
N ASP A 887 30.52 -80.92 -122.93
CA ASP A 887 30.70 -79.49 -122.70
C ASP A 887 29.36 -78.79 -122.48
N ILE A 888 29.25 -78.06 -121.37
CA ILE A 888 28.13 -77.16 -121.09
C ILE A 888 28.56 -75.74 -121.45
N THR A 889 27.80 -75.08 -122.30
CA THR A 889 27.92 -73.63 -122.54
C THR A 889 27.12 -72.90 -121.46
N PRO A 890 27.76 -72.20 -120.51
CA PRO A 890 27.04 -71.49 -119.45
C PRO A 890 26.37 -70.21 -119.97
N ASP A 891 25.26 -69.82 -119.37
CA ASP A 891 24.54 -68.57 -119.66
C ASP A 891 25.27 -67.35 -119.09
N SER A 892 25.96 -67.51 -117.95
CA SER A 892 26.80 -66.46 -117.39
C SER A 892 28.02 -67.04 -116.65
N LYS A 893 29.13 -66.29 -116.67
CA LYS A 893 30.34 -66.57 -115.91
C LYS A 893 30.82 -65.27 -115.29
N ASN A 894 30.73 -65.15 -113.97
CA ASN A 894 31.21 -63.99 -113.23
C ASN A 894 32.34 -64.41 -112.27
N ILE A 895 33.45 -63.69 -112.32
CA ILE A 895 34.56 -63.90 -111.39
C ILE A 895 34.71 -62.62 -110.57
N ASN A 896 34.46 -62.71 -109.27
CA ASN A 896 34.80 -61.64 -108.35
C ASN A 896 36.22 -61.85 -107.84
N ALA A 897 37.16 -61.06 -108.38
CA ALA A 897 38.58 -61.18 -108.07
C ALA A 897 38.89 -60.87 -106.59
N ASN A 898 38.09 -60.05 -105.91
CA ASN A 898 38.33 -59.61 -104.54
C ASN A 898 37.77 -60.59 -103.51
N THR A 899 36.59 -61.17 -103.76
CA THR A 899 36.00 -62.20 -102.89
C THR A 899 36.45 -63.60 -103.25
N ARG A 900 37.16 -63.75 -104.38
CA ARG A 900 37.57 -65.03 -104.98
C ARG A 900 36.39 -65.99 -105.16
N VAL A 901 35.21 -65.45 -105.47
CA VAL A 901 34.02 -66.24 -105.80
C VAL A 901 33.82 -66.25 -107.31
N ILE A 902 33.63 -67.44 -107.88
CA ILE A 902 33.22 -67.65 -109.26
C ILE A 902 31.74 -68.04 -109.23
N SER A 903 30.89 -67.24 -109.84
CA SER A 903 29.47 -67.54 -110.01
C SER A 903 29.21 -67.90 -111.47
N ILE A 904 28.64 -69.08 -111.69
CA ILE A 904 28.34 -69.57 -113.03
C ILE A 904 26.86 -69.92 -113.10
N THR A 905 26.19 -69.39 -114.10
CA THR A 905 24.80 -69.77 -114.40
C THR A 905 24.83 -70.72 -115.58
N VAL A 906 24.34 -71.94 -115.42
CA VAL A 906 24.20 -72.94 -116.48
C VAL A 906 22.75 -72.98 -117.00
N PRO A 907 22.50 -73.47 -118.22
CA PRO A 907 21.16 -73.56 -118.79
C PRO A 907 20.15 -74.27 -117.89
N ALA A 908 18.89 -73.84 -117.95
CA ALA A 908 17.78 -74.45 -117.22
C ALA A 908 17.68 -75.96 -117.54
N GLY A 909 17.53 -76.79 -116.49
CA GLY A 909 17.47 -78.25 -116.61
C GLY A 909 18.83 -78.96 -116.49
N THR A 910 19.95 -78.23 -116.38
CA THR A 910 21.27 -78.82 -116.09
C THR A 910 21.31 -79.41 -114.69
N SER A 911 21.79 -80.65 -114.53
CA SER A 911 22.01 -81.25 -113.21
C SER A 911 23.21 -80.59 -112.52
N LEU A 912 23.03 -80.10 -111.29
CA LEU A 912 24.11 -79.47 -110.50
C LEU A 912 24.91 -80.47 -109.66
N THR A 913 24.58 -81.76 -109.72
CA THR A 913 25.08 -82.76 -108.76
C THR A 913 26.46 -83.32 -109.11
N ASP A 914 26.91 -83.19 -110.35
CA ASP A 914 28.17 -83.78 -110.83
C ASP A 914 28.77 -82.97 -112.00
N LEU A 915 29.15 -81.73 -111.71
CA LEU A 915 29.72 -80.80 -112.69
C LEU A 915 31.22 -80.62 -112.46
N THR A 916 32.00 -80.69 -113.53
CA THR A 916 33.44 -80.40 -113.49
C THR A 916 33.68 -79.01 -114.03
N LEU A 917 34.35 -78.16 -113.25
CA LEU A 917 34.92 -76.90 -113.71
C LEU A 917 36.39 -77.10 -114.07
N SER A 918 36.74 -76.81 -115.33
CA SER A 918 38.11 -76.83 -115.82
C SER A 918 38.47 -75.50 -116.47
N LEU A 919 39.74 -75.36 -116.87
CA LEU A 919 40.22 -74.26 -117.69
C LEU A 919 40.52 -74.75 -119.11
N ASP A 920 40.41 -73.87 -120.09
CA ASP A 920 40.81 -74.19 -121.47
C ASP A 920 42.31 -74.53 -121.54
N SER A 921 42.71 -75.29 -122.56
CA SER A 921 44.11 -75.77 -122.71
C SER A 921 45.13 -74.65 -122.98
N SER A 922 44.66 -73.41 -123.22
CA SER A 922 45.52 -72.23 -123.41
C SER A 922 45.71 -71.42 -122.12
N SER A 923 45.08 -71.82 -121.03
CA SER A 923 45.23 -71.21 -119.72
C SER A 923 46.62 -71.49 -119.13
N SER A 924 47.25 -70.45 -118.57
CA SER A 924 48.48 -70.58 -117.78
C SER A 924 48.25 -71.22 -116.40
N TYR A 925 47.01 -71.60 -116.08
CA TYR A 925 46.62 -72.16 -114.80
C TYR A 925 45.79 -73.44 -114.94
N THR A 926 45.76 -74.21 -113.85
CA THR A 926 44.90 -75.38 -113.64
C THR A 926 44.03 -75.18 -112.40
N LEU A 927 42.84 -75.80 -112.41
CA LEU A 927 41.91 -75.85 -111.28
C LEU A 927 41.79 -77.29 -110.78
N ALA A 928 41.71 -77.46 -109.46
CA ALA A 928 41.34 -78.71 -108.81
C ALA A 928 40.28 -78.42 -107.73
N PRO A 929 39.31 -79.30 -107.44
CA PRO A 929 39.15 -80.66 -107.94
C PRO A 929 38.89 -80.74 -109.45
N THR A 930 39.27 -81.88 -110.04
CA THR A 930 39.09 -82.19 -111.48
C THR A 930 38.06 -83.27 -111.71
N ASP A 931 37.62 -83.93 -110.65
CA ASP A 931 36.44 -84.78 -110.57
C ASP A 931 35.18 -83.92 -110.42
N GLY A 932 34.04 -84.45 -110.86
CA GLY A 932 32.78 -83.71 -110.83
C GLY A 932 32.31 -83.43 -109.41
N GLN A 933 31.71 -82.25 -109.24
CA GLN A 933 31.34 -81.68 -107.95
C GLN A 933 29.86 -81.37 -107.88
N ASP A 934 29.32 -81.49 -106.68
CA ASP A 934 27.93 -81.14 -106.36
C ASP A 934 27.82 -79.67 -105.92
N PHE A 935 27.09 -78.89 -106.70
CA PHE A 935 26.74 -77.49 -106.48
C PHE A 935 25.26 -77.28 -106.11
N SER A 936 24.50 -78.36 -105.92
CA SER A 936 23.10 -78.27 -105.54
C SER A 936 22.91 -77.55 -104.20
N ALA A 937 21.70 -77.04 -103.95
CA ALA A 937 21.34 -76.28 -102.74
C ALA A 937 22.21 -75.02 -102.49
N GLY A 938 22.77 -74.42 -103.54
CA GLY A 938 23.63 -73.23 -103.42
C GLY A 938 24.99 -73.53 -102.77
N LYS A 939 25.39 -74.81 -102.75
CA LYS A 939 26.65 -75.25 -102.17
C LYS A 939 27.81 -74.62 -102.92
N GLU A 940 28.74 -74.10 -102.14
CA GLU A 940 29.95 -73.48 -102.64
C GLU A 940 31.11 -74.47 -102.55
N VAL A 941 31.79 -74.72 -103.67
CA VAL A 941 32.88 -75.69 -103.75
C VAL A 941 34.20 -74.95 -103.88
N LYS A 942 35.19 -75.33 -103.06
CA LYS A 942 36.53 -74.73 -103.07
C LYS A 942 37.38 -75.34 -104.18
N TYR A 943 37.88 -74.50 -105.06
CA TYR A 943 38.83 -74.83 -106.12
C TYR A 943 40.20 -74.22 -105.85
N LYS A 944 41.24 -75.03 -105.99
CA LYS A 944 42.65 -74.66 -105.89
C LYS A 944 43.17 -74.22 -107.25
N LEU A 945 43.76 -73.03 -107.32
CA LEU A 945 44.37 -72.47 -108.53
C LEU A 945 45.88 -72.69 -108.51
N THR A 946 46.39 -73.37 -109.53
CA THR A 946 47.82 -73.70 -109.65
C THR A 946 48.35 -73.18 -110.99
N GLU A 947 49.50 -72.50 -110.99
CA GLU A 947 50.17 -72.05 -112.21
C GLU A 947 50.82 -73.24 -112.93
N THR A 948 50.45 -73.46 -114.19
CA THR A 948 50.79 -74.67 -114.96
C THR A 948 52.29 -74.81 -115.18
N SER A 949 53.01 -73.69 -115.41
CA SER A 949 54.45 -73.69 -115.70
C SER A 949 55.31 -74.05 -114.50
N SER A 950 54.90 -73.63 -113.30
CA SER A 950 55.67 -73.77 -112.07
C SER A 950 55.12 -74.87 -111.16
N SER A 951 53.91 -75.37 -111.43
CA SER A 951 53.15 -76.25 -110.53
C SER A 951 52.95 -75.63 -109.13
N THR A 952 53.00 -74.30 -109.01
CA THR A 952 52.85 -73.59 -107.73
C THR A 952 51.41 -73.15 -107.52
N VAL A 953 50.94 -73.29 -106.28
CA VAL A 953 49.61 -72.82 -105.87
C VAL A 953 49.66 -71.30 -105.75
N VAL A 954 48.71 -70.61 -106.37
CA VAL A 954 48.65 -69.14 -106.37
C VAL A 954 47.40 -68.61 -105.66
N GLY A 955 46.53 -69.51 -105.18
CA GLY A 955 45.39 -69.19 -104.34
C GLY A 955 44.22 -70.14 -104.56
N HIS A 956 43.05 -69.73 -104.09
CA HIS A 956 41.81 -70.48 -104.23
C HIS A 956 40.72 -69.63 -104.87
N TYR A 957 39.74 -70.30 -105.42
CA TYR A 957 38.44 -69.76 -105.79
C TYR A 957 37.36 -70.60 -105.15
N TRP A 958 36.24 -69.98 -104.85
CA TRP A 958 35.04 -70.67 -104.43
C TRP A 958 34.00 -70.56 -105.52
N VAL A 959 33.55 -71.69 -105.99
CA VAL A 959 32.69 -71.78 -107.16
C VAL A 959 31.28 -72.06 -106.70
N LYS A 960 30.34 -71.28 -107.23
CA LYS A 960 28.91 -71.48 -107.11
C LYS A 960 28.36 -71.65 -108.52
N ILE A 961 27.59 -72.71 -108.73
CA ILE A 961 26.92 -72.97 -110.00
C ILE A 961 25.42 -73.06 -109.73
N GLU A 962 24.63 -72.33 -110.52
CA GLU A 962 23.17 -72.31 -110.44
C GLU A 962 22.55 -72.46 -111.83
N VAL A 963 21.27 -72.84 -111.91
CA VAL A 963 20.56 -72.96 -113.19
C VAL A 963 19.80 -71.67 -113.53
N SER A 964 19.80 -71.28 -114.80
CA SER A 964 19.06 -70.11 -115.31
C SER A 964 17.58 -70.16 -114.95
N GLY A 965 17.05 -69.02 -114.51
CA GLY A 965 15.68 -68.89 -114.00
C GLY A 965 15.54 -69.15 -112.49
N SER A 966 16.62 -69.56 -111.80
CA SER A 966 16.70 -69.53 -110.35
C SER A 966 17.14 -68.14 -109.90
N ALA A 967 16.23 -67.16 -109.88
CA ALA A 967 16.53 -65.92 -109.19
C ALA A 967 16.55 -66.20 -107.67
N SER A 968 17.71 -65.98 -107.05
CA SER A 968 17.85 -65.80 -105.61
C SER A 968 17.21 -64.49 -105.16
#